data_AF-A0A951ZML1-F1
#
_entry.id   AF-A0A951ZML1-F1
#
_cell.length_a   1.000
_cell.length_b   1.000
_cell.length_c   1.000
_cell.angle_alpha   90.00
_cell.angle_beta   90.00
_cell.angle_gamma   90.00
#
_symmetry.space_group_name_H-M   'P 1'
#
loop_
_entity.id
_entity.type
_entity.pdbx_description
1 polymer ?
#
loop_
_entity_poly.entity_id
_entity_poly.type
_entity_poly.pdbx_seq_one_letter_code
_entity_poly.pdbx_strand_id
1 'polypeptide(L)'
;IEHLTGELLVDHPNNKSGLKAKDFPEYPSLISNKTSYVYYEYPSVEKSVYKKDRFYFALDPFRTDTLDNFHTQSLRYKGTFVSDGIFEDLREELKIMDDYSFGFFKKIDKGGLDIYGGKGVYNDTLTMSHKGLRGAGRLDYLTSQAWSREFKFYPDSTKTFAYKFCIRKTKGGIETPDVKAKDVYIHWLPKKDLFVAKETGDAFEMYDGESVMKGKLTLTPNGLKGDGVLSQRGADFNSKIFRFRSEEFKADTMKFTLKNTIQDDASDTTQVAMRTDNVRGDVTYAGRKATMKTNSKESYVDFPINKFKAYMEEIEWYMDQEKVDMKSAMVDELGLKGALFVSTDPRLDSLSFVAPNAKFTTAGKVINCDGVQYIDVADSRLFPPDNKIIIRKAGRLDPLVNAEIWIGKTDKLHVLKNANVSIFTSKKYSGTADYTYVDEIGKGQVIHFTQVDVDESYITIAQGIVEQTSDFQLSPHFGFKGTINLYGKSPFLSFSGYTRVNHNCKGMKNEGIRFSTEIDPNNILIPIAEDAENDQQNKTFNGFLFASDSTGIYPVILAAKQKYSDYDVLRAYGYLKFDKPSQEFRIARKEKLNDLELPGSYIAFNTNKCTSYGEGKMELGAKLGQVTLKCAGNIIHEPKEDNVVLDIMLAMNFKMDAGMFKFMDEKIKQANYDESSLQNDKVRKQIVELLDSLKAEKLFSSLTGDKFKRLPAELNKTMVLTGLNMKWDKSQRSLLYSGEAGLLIFNGVQINKLVDVKIELNRKTGGDIITLYLEIDESTWFY
;
A
#
# COMPACT_ATOMS: atom_id res chain seq x y z
N ILE A 1 -50.32 -56.35 -46.42
CA ILE A 1 -51.02 -57.18 -45.41
C ILE A 1 -50.31 -58.52 -45.37
N GLU A 2 -49.89 -58.96 -44.20
CA GLU A 2 -49.16 -60.21 -43.97
C GLU A 2 -50.01 -61.20 -43.17
N HIS A 3 -49.68 -62.49 -43.28
CA HIS A 3 -50.41 -63.61 -42.67
C HIS A 3 -51.90 -63.71 -43.07
N LEU A 4 -52.24 -63.17 -44.24
CA LEU A 4 -53.59 -63.25 -44.81
C LEU A 4 -53.97 -64.72 -45.05
N THR A 5 -55.06 -65.17 -44.42
CA THR A 5 -55.63 -66.51 -44.62
C THR A 5 -57.10 -66.36 -44.99
N GLY A 6 -57.46 -66.78 -46.19
CA GLY A 6 -58.78 -66.48 -46.73
C GLY A 6 -59.12 -67.23 -48.01
N GLU A 7 -60.34 -67.01 -48.48
CA GLU A 7 -60.87 -67.55 -49.71
C GLU A 7 -60.86 -66.45 -50.78
N LEU A 8 -60.27 -66.74 -51.95
CA LEU A 8 -60.36 -65.88 -53.13
C LEU A 8 -61.47 -66.41 -54.02
N LEU A 9 -62.59 -65.71 -54.05
CA LEU A 9 -63.71 -65.97 -54.92
C LEU A 9 -63.42 -65.34 -56.28
N VAL A 10 -63.00 -66.14 -57.24
CA VAL A 10 -62.56 -65.66 -58.57
C VAL A 10 -63.76 -65.20 -59.42
N ASP A 11 -64.84 -65.96 -59.43
CA ASP A 11 -66.04 -65.64 -60.21
C ASP A 11 -67.30 -66.27 -59.58
N HIS A 12 -68.46 -65.76 -59.95
CA HIS A 12 -69.74 -66.32 -59.53
C HIS A 12 -69.98 -67.67 -60.24
N PRO A 13 -70.49 -68.73 -59.56
CA PRO A 13 -70.68 -70.06 -60.17
C PRO A 13 -71.50 -70.10 -61.47
N ASN A 14 -72.35 -69.09 -61.71
CA ASN A 14 -73.19 -68.96 -62.91
C ASN A 14 -72.57 -68.13 -64.05
N ASN A 15 -71.36 -67.59 -63.87
CA ASN A 15 -70.65 -66.80 -64.87
C ASN A 15 -69.67 -67.68 -65.67
N LYS A 16 -70.21 -68.50 -66.58
CA LYS A 16 -69.37 -69.36 -67.42
C LYS A 16 -68.58 -68.50 -68.41
N SER A 17 -67.24 -68.58 -68.35
CA SER A 17 -66.29 -67.86 -69.21
C SER A 17 -66.19 -66.34 -69.01
N GLY A 18 -66.61 -65.80 -67.85
CA GLY A 18 -66.42 -64.38 -67.51
C GLY A 18 -67.29 -63.38 -68.30
N LEU A 19 -68.24 -63.87 -69.11
CA LEU A 19 -69.04 -63.06 -70.04
C LEU A 19 -70.14 -62.23 -69.33
N LYS A 20 -70.44 -62.53 -68.06
CA LYS A 20 -71.46 -61.84 -67.23
C LYS A 20 -70.86 -60.97 -66.13
N ALA A 21 -69.66 -60.42 -66.34
CA ALA A 21 -68.98 -59.57 -65.35
C ALA A 21 -69.81 -58.34 -64.90
N LYS A 22 -70.76 -57.86 -65.73
CA LYS A 22 -71.68 -56.76 -65.36
C LYS A 22 -72.79 -57.19 -64.38
N ASP A 23 -73.13 -58.48 -64.37
CA ASP A 23 -74.20 -59.03 -63.52
C ASP A 23 -73.68 -59.42 -62.12
N PHE A 24 -72.36 -59.57 -61.96
CA PHE A 24 -71.68 -59.95 -60.71
C PHE A 24 -70.45 -59.04 -60.43
N PRO A 25 -70.65 -57.72 -60.25
CA PRO A 25 -69.56 -56.75 -60.11
C PRO A 25 -68.70 -56.94 -58.84
N GLU A 26 -69.16 -57.72 -57.87
CA GLU A 26 -68.48 -58.00 -56.61
C GLU A 26 -67.32 -59.02 -56.74
N TYR A 27 -67.20 -59.73 -57.87
CA TYR A 27 -66.12 -60.67 -58.13
C TYR A 27 -65.00 -60.02 -58.98
N PRO A 28 -63.70 -60.37 -58.78
CA PRO A 28 -63.21 -61.26 -57.74
C PRO A 28 -63.27 -60.63 -56.34
N SER A 29 -63.58 -61.44 -55.33
CA SER A 29 -63.68 -61.03 -53.92
C SER A 29 -62.75 -61.86 -53.04
N LEU A 30 -62.05 -61.20 -52.12
CA LEU A 30 -61.20 -61.81 -51.10
C LEU A 30 -61.92 -61.78 -49.76
N ILE A 31 -62.10 -62.95 -49.15
CA ILE A 31 -62.63 -63.11 -47.79
C ILE A 31 -61.51 -63.56 -46.88
N SER A 32 -61.04 -62.68 -45.98
CA SER A 32 -60.10 -63.03 -44.92
C SER A 32 -60.85 -63.55 -43.71
N ASN A 33 -60.63 -64.83 -43.37
CA ASN A 33 -61.35 -65.53 -42.29
C ASN A 33 -60.61 -65.49 -40.94
N LYS A 34 -59.36 -65.00 -40.91
CA LYS A 34 -58.51 -64.91 -39.71
C LYS A 34 -57.86 -63.53 -39.57
N THR A 35 -57.44 -63.20 -38.37
CA THR A 35 -56.66 -61.99 -38.09
C THR A 35 -55.42 -61.94 -38.97
N SER A 36 -55.26 -60.81 -39.67
CA SER A 36 -54.11 -60.53 -40.53
C SER A 36 -53.40 -59.29 -40.02
N TYR A 37 -52.14 -59.05 -40.43
CA TYR A 37 -51.32 -57.99 -39.83
C TYR A 37 -50.80 -57.00 -40.86
N VAL A 38 -50.68 -55.74 -40.45
CA VAL A 38 -49.88 -54.74 -41.14
C VAL A 38 -48.76 -54.32 -40.21
N TYR A 39 -47.53 -54.59 -40.63
CA TYR A 39 -46.32 -54.22 -39.91
C TYR A 39 -45.73 -52.93 -40.48
N TYR A 40 -44.94 -52.24 -39.66
CA TYR A 40 -44.29 -50.97 -40.03
C TYR A 40 -42.77 -51.03 -39.87
N GLU A 41 -42.20 -52.25 -39.77
CA GLU A 41 -40.78 -52.50 -39.60
C GLU A 41 -40.04 -52.43 -40.95
N TYR A 42 -40.00 -51.23 -41.56
CA TYR A 42 -39.31 -51.01 -42.83
C TYR A 42 -38.11 -50.06 -42.66
N PRO A 43 -36.98 -50.29 -43.36
CA PRO A 43 -35.85 -49.36 -43.31
C PRO A 43 -36.23 -47.93 -43.73
N SER A 44 -37.22 -47.78 -44.62
CA SER A 44 -37.77 -46.51 -45.07
C SER A 44 -38.66 -45.81 -44.03
N VAL A 45 -39.21 -46.55 -43.06
CA VAL A 45 -40.10 -46.03 -42.01
C VAL A 45 -39.28 -45.88 -40.74
N GLU A 46 -38.77 -44.66 -40.51
CA GLU A 46 -38.02 -44.33 -39.28
C GLU A 46 -36.88 -45.33 -38.96
N LYS A 47 -36.23 -45.88 -40.00
CA LYS A 47 -35.11 -46.83 -39.89
C LYS A 47 -35.44 -48.11 -39.10
N SER A 48 -36.62 -48.70 -39.33
CA SER A 48 -37.05 -49.97 -38.70
C SER A 48 -37.12 -49.92 -37.15
N VAL A 49 -37.44 -48.76 -36.58
CA VAL A 49 -37.60 -48.57 -35.13
C VAL A 49 -38.85 -49.28 -34.58
N TYR A 50 -39.90 -49.43 -35.39
CA TYR A 50 -41.15 -50.08 -35.03
C TYR A 50 -41.03 -51.60 -35.23
N LYS A 51 -40.85 -52.36 -34.13
CA LYS A 51 -40.63 -53.81 -34.19
C LYS A 51 -41.93 -54.58 -34.35
N LYS A 52 -41.99 -55.49 -35.34
CA LYS A 52 -43.22 -56.15 -35.77
C LYS A 52 -43.93 -57.00 -34.69
N ASP A 53 -43.21 -57.47 -33.68
CA ASP A 53 -43.73 -58.28 -32.56
C ASP A 53 -44.55 -57.47 -31.55
N ARG A 54 -44.35 -56.15 -31.52
CA ARG A 54 -44.92 -55.24 -30.52
C ARG A 54 -45.50 -53.95 -31.08
N PHE A 55 -45.30 -53.68 -32.36
CA PHE A 55 -45.84 -52.52 -33.07
C PHE A 55 -46.43 -52.94 -34.41
N TYR A 56 -47.76 -53.02 -34.48
CA TYR A 56 -48.49 -53.54 -35.64
C TYR A 56 -49.96 -53.12 -35.63
N PHE A 57 -50.63 -53.32 -36.76
CA PHE A 57 -52.08 -53.22 -36.86
C PHE A 57 -52.66 -54.61 -37.12
N ALA A 58 -53.46 -55.12 -36.18
CA ALA A 58 -54.16 -56.40 -36.30
C ALA A 58 -55.54 -56.17 -36.93
N LEU A 59 -55.71 -56.63 -38.17
CA LEU A 59 -56.95 -56.52 -38.93
C LEU A 59 -57.96 -57.57 -38.45
N ASP A 60 -59.21 -57.15 -38.30
CA ASP A 60 -60.32 -58.08 -38.17
C ASP A 60 -60.48 -58.93 -39.44
N PRO A 61 -61.13 -60.10 -39.37
CA PRO A 61 -61.65 -60.75 -40.56
C PRO A 61 -62.45 -59.75 -41.42
N PHE A 62 -62.13 -59.68 -42.72
CA PHE A 62 -62.70 -58.70 -43.63
C PHE A 62 -63.03 -59.35 -44.97
N ARG A 63 -63.94 -58.73 -45.72
CA ARG A 63 -64.21 -59.07 -47.11
C ARG A 63 -63.97 -57.85 -47.98
N THR A 64 -63.17 -58.02 -49.03
CA THR A 64 -62.96 -57.01 -50.07
C THR A 64 -63.51 -57.56 -51.37
N ASP A 65 -64.42 -56.86 -52.02
CA ASP A 65 -64.99 -57.17 -53.32
C ASP A 65 -64.36 -56.33 -54.44
N THR A 66 -64.65 -56.71 -55.69
CA THR A 66 -64.27 -55.94 -56.89
C THR A 66 -62.76 -55.67 -57.01
N LEU A 67 -61.94 -56.71 -56.76
CA LEU A 67 -60.47 -56.61 -56.74
C LEU A 67 -59.85 -56.22 -58.10
N ASP A 68 -60.59 -56.34 -59.21
CA ASP A 68 -60.13 -55.99 -60.55
C ASP A 68 -60.31 -54.49 -60.88
N ASN A 69 -61.19 -53.78 -60.17
CA ASN A 69 -61.54 -52.38 -60.42
C ASN A 69 -61.83 -51.61 -59.11
N PHE A 70 -60.98 -51.76 -58.09
CA PHE A 70 -61.16 -51.07 -56.82
C PHE A 70 -60.67 -49.62 -56.88
N HIS A 71 -61.38 -48.73 -56.16
CA HIS A 71 -60.89 -47.40 -55.86
C HIS A 71 -60.07 -47.44 -54.57
N THR A 72 -58.91 -46.76 -54.51
CA THR A 72 -58.08 -46.73 -53.30
C THR A 72 -58.83 -46.27 -52.03
N GLN A 73 -59.91 -45.47 -52.21
CA GLN A 73 -60.78 -44.99 -51.14
C GLN A 73 -61.71 -46.07 -50.54
N SER A 74 -61.93 -47.19 -51.25
CA SER A 74 -62.78 -48.31 -50.76
C SER A 74 -62.02 -49.31 -49.89
N LEU A 75 -60.68 -49.25 -49.86
CA LEU A 75 -59.87 -50.15 -49.04
C LEU A 75 -59.81 -49.66 -47.58
N ARG A 76 -60.75 -50.15 -46.77
CA ARG A 76 -60.90 -49.83 -45.35
C ARG A 76 -61.02 -51.09 -44.51
N TYR A 77 -60.17 -51.22 -43.51
CA TYR A 77 -60.10 -52.42 -42.68
C TYR A 77 -60.15 -52.05 -41.20
N LYS A 78 -61.18 -52.52 -40.50
CA LYS A 78 -61.26 -52.37 -39.04
C LYS A 78 -60.26 -53.28 -38.36
N GLY A 79 -59.73 -52.82 -37.24
CA GLY A 79 -58.78 -53.61 -36.47
C GLY A 79 -58.25 -52.85 -35.25
N THR A 80 -57.25 -53.43 -34.62
CA THR A 80 -56.64 -52.92 -33.41
C THR A 80 -55.18 -52.55 -33.67
N PHE A 81 -54.80 -51.33 -33.35
CA PHE A 81 -53.44 -50.83 -33.44
C PHE A 81 -52.71 -51.01 -32.11
N VAL A 82 -51.62 -51.77 -32.15
CA VAL A 82 -50.72 -52.03 -31.02
C VAL A 82 -49.45 -51.20 -31.24
N SER A 83 -49.08 -50.38 -30.26
CA SER A 83 -48.07 -49.32 -30.44
C SER A 83 -46.85 -49.44 -29.52
N ASP A 84 -46.48 -50.65 -29.09
CA ASP A 84 -45.34 -50.92 -28.19
C ASP A 84 -45.37 -50.08 -26.90
N GLY A 85 -46.58 -49.93 -26.34
CA GLY A 85 -46.82 -49.19 -25.10
C GLY A 85 -46.75 -47.67 -25.23
N ILE A 86 -46.69 -47.11 -26.45
CA ILE A 86 -46.79 -45.66 -26.65
C ILE A 86 -48.21 -45.20 -26.29
N PHE A 87 -49.24 -45.87 -26.81
CA PHE A 87 -50.65 -45.69 -26.49
C PHE A 87 -51.22 -47.05 -26.07
N GLU A 88 -52.32 -47.04 -25.30
CA GLU A 88 -53.16 -48.23 -25.16
C GLU A 88 -53.69 -48.68 -26.53
N ASP A 89 -54.04 -49.96 -26.66
CA ASP A 89 -54.50 -50.54 -27.92
C ASP A 89 -55.68 -49.75 -28.51
N LEU A 90 -55.49 -49.20 -29.71
CA LEU A 90 -56.48 -48.31 -30.34
C LEU A 90 -57.32 -49.08 -31.36
N ARG A 91 -58.65 -49.04 -31.20
CA ARG A 91 -59.58 -49.58 -32.19
C ARG A 91 -59.77 -48.56 -33.31
N GLU A 92 -59.29 -48.87 -34.50
CA GLU A 92 -59.25 -47.92 -35.62
C GLU A 92 -59.63 -48.57 -36.95
N GLU A 93 -59.81 -47.74 -37.97
CA GLU A 93 -60.01 -48.16 -39.36
C GLU A 93 -58.76 -47.82 -40.19
N LEU A 94 -58.09 -48.86 -40.68
CA LEU A 94 -56.94 -48.77 -41.55
C LEU A 94 -57.40 -48.41 -42.97
N LYS A 95 -56.74 -47.45 -43.61
CA LYS A 95 -57.03 -46.95 -44.95
C LYS A 95 -55.73 -46.67 -45.71
N ILE A 96 -55.84 -46.42 -47.01
CA ILE A 96 -54.71 -45.91 -47.80
C ILE A 96 -54.50 -44.42 -47.46
N MET A 97 -53.26 -44.08 -47.12
CA MET A 97 -52.81 -42.73 -46.79
C MET A 97 -52.23 -42.03 -48.04
N ASP A 98 -51.96 -40.72 -47.97
CA ASP A 98 -51.45 -39.94 -49.11
C ASP A 98 -50.11 -40.43 -49.68
N ASP A 99 -49.32 -41.13 -48.86
CA ASP A 99 -48.06 -41.78 -49.23
C ASP A 99 -48.23 -43.23 -49.71
N TYR A 100 -49.46 -43.62 -50.05
CA TYR A 100 -49.89 -44.96 -50.45
C TYR A 100 -49.62 -46.05 -49.41
N SER A 101 -49.30 -45.68 -48.17
CA SER A 101 -49.20 -46.63 -47.05
C SER A 101 -50.57 -47.04 -46.53
N PHE A 102 -50.67 -48.26 -46.00
CA PHE A 102 -51.78 -48.60 -45.12
C PHE A 102 -51.53 -47.96 -43.75
N GLY A 103 -52.44 -47.11 -43.31
CA GLY A 103 -52.32 -46.34 -42.08
C GLY A 103 -53.67 -45.86 -41.57
N PHE A 104 -53.69 -44.98 -40.57
CA PHE A 104 -54.93 -44.43 -40.02
C PHE A 104 -54.77 -42.96 -39.67
N PHE A 105 -55.91 -42.28 -39.53
CA PHE A 105 -56.01 -40.93 -38.99
C PHE A 105 -57.07 -40.94 -37.89
N LYS A 106 -56.69 -40.56 -36.68
CA LYS A 106 -57.56 -40.46 -35.52
C LYS A 106 -57.59 -39.02 -35.03
N LYS A 107 -58.79 -38.48 -34.83
CA LYS A 107 -59.01 -37.29 -34.01
C LYS A 107 -59.28 -37.74 -32.58
N ILE A 108 -58.52 -37.21 -31.63
CA ILE A 108 -58.60 -37.57 -30.21
C ILE A 108 -59.76 -36.81 -29.55
N ASP A 109 -60.58 -37.52 -28.79
CA ASP A 109 -61.73 -36.98 -28.09
C ASP A 109 -61.34 -36.03 -26.94
N LYS A 110 -62.34 -35.32 -26.38
CA LYS A 110 -62.15 -34.43 -25.23
C LYS A 110 -61.67 -35.25 -24.02
N GLY A 111 -60.42 -35.06 -23.62
CA GLY A 111 -59.79 -35.78 -22.51
C GLY A 111 -58.36 -36.21 -22.80
N GLY A 112 -58.02 -36.37 -24.09
CA GLY A 112 -56.69 -36.82 -24.51
C GLY A 112 -56.53 -38.35 -24.46
N LEU A 113 -55.38 -38.82 -24.91
CA LEU A 113 -54.94 -40.21 -24.79
C LEU A 113 -53.75 -40.28 -23.85
N ASP A 114 -53.79 -41.21 -22.91
CA ASP A 114 -52.63 -41.55 -22.10
C ASP A 114 -51.54 -42.14 -22.98
N ILE A 115 -50.31 -41.70 -22.71
CA ILE A 115 -49.13 -42.17 -23.43
C ILE A 115 -48.04 -42.67 -22.50
N TYR A 116 -47.32 -43.68 -22.99
CA TYR A 116 -46.22 -44.36 -22.29
C TYR A 116 -46.62 -44.86 -20.90
N GLY A 117 -47.78 -45.53 -20.81
CA GLY A 117 -48.31 -46.06 -19.57
C GLY A 117 -48.80 -44.98 -18.60
N GLY A 118 -49.52 -43.97 -19.10
CA GLY A 118 -50.10 -42.89 -18.28
C GLY A 118 -49.10 -41.84 -17.79
N LYS A 119 -47.86 -41.84 -18.30
CA LYS A 119 -46.85 -40.85 -17.90
C LYS A 119 -47.13 -39.45 -18.44
N GLY A 120 -47.84 -39.35 -19.56
CA GLY A 120 -48.25 -38.09 -20.15
C GLY A 120 -49.57 -38.23 -20.87
N VAL A 121 -50.14 -37.10 -21.29
CA VAL A 121 -51.41 -37.05 -22.02
C VAL A 121 -51.20 -36.34 -23.35
N TYR A 122 -51.62 -36.99 -24.44
CA TYR A 122 -51.57 -36.44 -25.79
C TYR A 122 -52.96 -36.09 -26.31
N ASN A 123 -53.09 -34.99 -27.05
CA ASN A 123 -54.37 -34.49 -27.54
C ASN A 123 -54.31 -34.16 -29.03
N ASP A 124 -55.49 -34.00 -29.64
CA ASP A 124 -55.75 -33.47 -30.99
C ASP A 124 -55.74 -34.53 -32.12
N THR A 125 -54.62 -34.78 -32.82
CA THR A 125 -54.62 -35.70 -33.98
C THR A 125 -53.48 -36.70 -33.96
N LEU A 126 -53.75 -37.95 -34.35
CA LEU A 126 -52.79 -39.04 -34.46
C LEU A 126 -52.88 -39.68 -35.84
N THR A 127 -51.74 -39.89 -36.49
CA THR A 127 -51.63 -40.42 -37.84
C THR A 127 -50.54 -41.49 -37.89
N MET A 128 -50.84 -42.63 -38.51
CA MET A 128 -49.85 -43.65 -38.85
C MET A 128 -49.72 -43.74 -40.37
N SER A 129 -48.49 -43.79 -40.89
CA SER A 129 -48.18 -43.88 -42.32
C SER A 129 -46.73 -44.36 -42.54
N HIS A 130 -46.19 -44.35 -43.77
CA HIS A 130 -44.75 -44.61 -43.98
C HIS A 130 -43.83 -43.51 -43.40
N LYS A 131 -44.39 -42.37 -42.97
CA LYS A 131 -43.66 -41.37 -42.17
C LYS A 131 -43.53 -41.76 -40.69
N GLY A 132 -44.09 -42.90 -40.28
CA GLY A 132 -44.14 -43.36 -38.89
C GLY A 132 -45.35 -42.82 -38.12
N LEU A 133 -45.34 -43.02 -36.80
CA LEU A 133 -46.40 -42.56 -35.90
C LEU A 133 -46.20 -41.07 -35.60
N ARG A 134 -47.13 -40.25 -36.08
CA ARG A 134 -47.10 -38.80 -36.03
C ARG A 134 -48.34 -38.24 -35.34
N GLY A 135 -48.22 -37.07 -34.75
CA GLY A 135 -49.39 -36.32 -34.30
C GLY A 135 -49.21 -34.81 -34.36
N ALA A 136 -50.28 -34.07 -34.57
CA ALA A 136 -50.32 -32.62 -34.42
C ALA A 136 -51.25 -32.28 -33.26
N GLY A 137 -50.77 -31.52 -32.26
CA GLY A 137 -51.55 -31.30 -31.04
C GLY A 137 -50.78 -30.79 -29.83
N ARG A 138 -51.20 -31.26 -28.65
CA ARG A 138 -50.59 -30.94 -27.35
C ARG A 138 -50.13 -32.19 -26.62
N LEU A 139 -48.92 -32.13 -26.06
CA LEU A 139 -48.33 -33.11 -25.16
C LEU A 139 -48.20 -32.50 -23.75
N ASP A 140 -48.82 -33.14 -22.75
CA ASP A 140 -48.69 -32.79 -21.34
C ASP A 140 -47.80 -33.83 -20.62
N TYR A 141 -46.80 -33.37 -19.86
CA TYR A 141 -45.95 -34.22 -19.01
C TYR A 141 -45.58 -33.48 -17.72
N LEU A 142 -45.95 -34.04 -16.57
CA LEU A 142 -45.74 -33.40 -15.25
C LEU A 142 -46.33 -31.97 -15.25
N THR A 143 -45.49 -30.96 -15.05
CA THR A 143 -45.88 -29.54 -15.06
C THR A 143 -45.73 -28.88 -16.44
N SER A 144 -45.22 -29.59 -17.45
CA SER A 144 -44.98 -29.06 -18.80
C SER A 144 -46.10 -29.34 -19.78
N GLN A 145 -46.23 -28.43 -20.75
CA GLN A 145 -47.15 -28.53 -21.88
C GLN A 145 -46.43 -28.08 -23.15
N ALA A 146 -46.51 -28.89 -24.21
CA ALA A 146 -45.89 -28.63 -25.49
C ALA A 146 -46.91 -28.69 -26.61
N TRP A 147 -46.92 -27.71 -27.49
CA TRP A 147 -47.77 -27.70 -28.69
C TRP A 147 -46.91 -27.77 -29.95
N SER A 148 -47.26 -28.69 -30.83
CA SER A 148 -46.53 -28.89 -32.08
C SER A 148 -47.46 -29.27 -33.23
N ARG A 149 -47.02 -28.92 -34.44
CA ARG A 149 -47.62 -29.39 -35.69
C ARG A 149 -47.17 -30.81 -36.05
N GLU A 150 -46.09 -31.30 -35.44
CA GLU A 150 -45.58 -32.66 -35.68
C GLU A 150 -44.81 -33.20 -34.46
N PHE A 151 -45.42 -34.12 -33.73
CA PHE A 151 -44.77 -35.02 -32.78
C PHE A 151 -44.36 -36.30 -33.51
N LYS A 152 -43.18 -36.80 -33.20
CA LYS A 152 -42.67 -38.11 -33.65
C LYS A 152 -42.66 -39.04 -32.45
N PHE A 153 -43.50 -40.06 -32.48
CA PHE A 153 -43.62 -41.04 -31.42
C PHE A 153 -42.79 -42.28 -31.75
N TYR A 154 -41.91 -42.64 -30.83
CA TYR A 154 -41.12 -43.85 -30.84
C TYR A 154 -41.38 -44.65 -29.56
N PRO A 155 -41.17 -45.97 -29.55
CA PRO A 155 -41.40 -46.75 -28.34
C PRO A 155 -40.55 -46.36 -27.13
N ASP A 156 -39.40 -45.73 -27.37
CA ASP A 156 -38.47 -45.30 -26.33
C ASP A 156 -38.48 -43.78 -26.08
N SER A 157 -39.07 -42.99 -26.98
CA SER A 157 -38.91 -41.55 -27.01
C SER A 157 -40.00 -40.81 -27.79
N THR A 158 -40.26 -39.55 -27.43
CA THR A 158 -41.00 -38.60 -28.26
C THR A 158 -40.11 -37.43 -28.62
N LYS A 159 -40.13 -37.02 -29.89
CA LYS A 159 -39.37 -35.87 -30.40
C LYS A 159 -40.28 -34.88 -31.12
N THR A 160 -40.05 -33.59 -30.93
CA THR A 160 -40.77 -32.56 -31.68
C THR A 160 -40.03 -31.22 -31.69
N PHE A 161 -40.39 -30.35 -32.64
CA PHE A 161 -40.15 -28.92 -32.57
C PHE A 161 -41.47 -28.25 -32.19
N ALA A 162 -41.61 -27.87 -30.92
CA ALA A 162 -42.81 -27.24 -30.41
C ALA A 162 -42.79 -25.74 -30.69
N TYR A 163 -43.84 -25.23 -31.34
CA TYR A 163 -43.99 -23.78 -31.58
C TYR A 163 -44.42 -23.02 -30.31
N LYS A 164 -44.91 -23.74 -29.29
CA LYS A 164 -45.23 -23.21 -27.97
C LYS A 164 -44.88 -24.25 -26.90
N PHE A 165 -44.18 -23.81 -25.87
CA PHE A 165 -43.80 -24.62 -24.72
C PHE A 165 -44.04 -23.85 -23.43
N CYS A 166 -44.63 -24.50 -22.43
CA CYS A 166 -44.87 -23.91 -21.12
C CYS A 166 -44.54 -24.91 -20.00
N ILE A 167 -44.06 -24.40 -18.87
CA ILE A 167 -44.05 -25.11 -17.57
C ILE A 167 -44.86 -24.27 -16.59
N ARG A 168 -45.76 -24.91 -15.85
CA ARG A 168 -46.58 -24.22 -14.84
C ARG A 168 -45.80 -24.05 -13.54
N LYS A 169 -45.97 -22.88 -12.88
CA LYS A 169 -45.46 -22.65 -11.52
C LYS A 169 -46.20 -23.54 -10.52
N THR A 170 -45.45 -24.23 -9.67
CA THR A 170 -45.98 -25.14 -8.63
C THR A 170 -45.15 -25.01 -7.36
N LYS A 171 -45.80 -24.93 -6.18
CA LYS A 171 -45.13 -24.86 -4.86
C LYS A 171 -45.13 -26.19 -4.08
N GLY A 172 -45.75 -27.24 -4.63
CA GLY A 172 -45.88 -28.56 -4.00
C GLY A 172 -45.82 -29.68 -5.04
N GLY A 173 -45.49 -30.89 -4.60
CA GLY A 173 -45.16 -32.00 -5.49
C GLY A 173 -43.85 -31.71 -6.23
N ILE A 174 -43.93 -31.67 -7.57
CA ILE A 174 -42.80 -31.31 -8.43
C ILE A 174 -42.75 -29.79 -8.51
N GLU A 175 -41.85 -29.20 -7.75
CA GLU A 175 -41.70 -27.75 -7.68
C GLU A 175 -40.99 -27.21 -8.93
N THR A 176 -41.67 -26.33 -9.66
CA THR A 176 -41.14 -25.67 -10.86
C THR A 176 -41.51 -24.19 -10.91
N PRO A 177 -40.69 -23.32 -11.52
CA PRO A 177 -41.10 -21.98 -11.88
C PRO A 177 -42.09 -22.02 -13.05
N ASP A 178 -42.71 -20.89 -13.35
CA ASP A 178 -43.31 -20.70 -14.66
C ASP A 178 -42.21 -20.59 -15.72
N VAL A 179 -42.44 -21.21 -16.87
CA VAL A 179 -41.57 -21.11 -18.04
C VAL A 179 -42.43 -20.91 -19.27
N LYS A 180 -42.03 -20.00 -20.17
CA LYS A 180 -42.65 -19.81 -21.49
C LYS A 180 -41.57 -19.73 -22.55
N ALA A 181 -41.77 -20.43 -23.66
CA ALA A 181 -40.90 -20.35 -24.82
C ALA A 181 -41.65 -20.69 -26.11
N LYS A 182 -41.10 -20.20 -27.23
CA LYS A 182 -41.51 -20.57 -28.59
C LYS A 182 -40.33 -21.24 -29.28
N ASP A 183 -40.65 -22.07 -30.28
CA ASP A 183 -39.66 -22.76 -31.10
C ASP A 183 -38.61 -23.52 -30.27
N VAL A 184 -39.09 -24.56 -29.59
CA VAL A 184 -38.33 -25.39 -28.66
C VAL A 184 -38.21 -26.80 -29.21
N TYR A 185 -36.99 -27.33 -29.28
CA TYR A 185 -36.79 -28.74 -29.53
C TYR A 185 -37.04 -29.53 -28.25
N ILE A 186 -37.91 -30.54 -28.36
CA ILE A 186 -38.28 -31.42 -27.25
C ILE A 186 -37.82 -32.83 -27.57
N HIS A 187 -37.19 -33.46 -26.58
CA HIS A 187 -36.85 -34.86 -26.57
C HIS A 187 -37.23 -35.46 -25.22
N TRP A 188 -38.28 -36.27 -25.22
CA TRP A 188 -38.76 -36.95 -24.03
C TRP A 188 -38.39 -38.43 -24.08
N LEU A 189 -37.75 -38.91 -23.01
CA LEU A 189 -37.39 -40.31 -22.78
C LEU A 189 -38.25 -40.84 -21.62
N PRO A 190 -39.48 -41.31 -21.89
CA PRO A 190 -40.44 -41.70 -20.86
C PRO A 190 -39.93 -42.82 -19.95
N LYS A 191 -39.18 -43.80 -20.48
CA LYS A 191 -38.59 -44.89 -19.66
C LYS A 191 -37.50 -44.41 -18.70
N LYS A 192 -36.94 -43.22 -18.92
CA LYS A 192 -35.91 -42.59 -18.07
C LYS A 192 -36.44 -41.39 -17.28
N ASP A 193 -37.74 -41.10 -17.39
CA ASP A 193 -38.39 -39.92 -16.79
C ASP A 193 -37.68 -38.60 -17.10
N LEU A 194 -37.10 -38.50 -18.30
CA LEU A 194 -36.25 -37.40 -18.72
C LEU A 194 -36.93 -36.61 -19.85
N PHE A 195 -37.42 -35.43 -19.55
CA PHE A 195 -38.00 -34.52 -20.54
C PHE A 195 -37.06 -33.35 -20.78
N VAL A 196 -36.46 -33.33 -21.97
CA VAL A 196 -35.49 -32.30 -22.36
C VAL A 196 -36.14 -31.30 -23.29
N ALA A 197 -36.06 -30.02 -22.92
CA ALA A 197 -36.43 -28.89 -23.76
C ALA A 197 -35.17 -28.06 -24.04
N LYS A 198 -34.87 -27.81 -25.32
CA LYS A 198 -33.73 -27.00 -25.76
C LYS A 198 -34.24 -25.87 -26.63
N GLU A 199 -33.88 -24.62 -26.34
CA GLU A 199 -34.29 -23.53 -27.23
C GLU A 199 -33.69 -23.70 -28.62
N THR A 200 -34.48 -23.39 -29.65
CA THR A 200 -34.03 -23.30 -31.03
C THR A 200 -34.31 -21.92 -31.65
N GLY A 201 -35.10 -21.10 -30.97
CA GLY A 201 -35.33 -19.69 -31.27
C GLY A 201 -35.21 -18.82 -30.01
N ASP A 202 -36.36 -18.47 -29.42
CA ASP A 202 -36.43 -17.61 -28.25
C ASP A 202 -35.89 -18.29 -26.98
N ALA A 203 -35.31 -17.49 -26.07
CA ALA A 203 -34.90 -17.94 -24.75
C ALA A 203 -36.12 -18.35 -23.90
N PHE A 204 -35.92 -19.21 -22.90
CA PHE A 204 -36.94 -19.54 -21.93
C PHE A 204 -37.19 -18.34 -21.01
N GLU A 205 -38.36 -17.71 -21.12
CA GLU A 205 -38.84 -16.72 -20.16
C GLU A 205 -39.23 -17.44 -18.86
N MET A 206 -38.73 -17.00 -17.71
CA MET A 206 -38.92 -17.66 -16.41
C MET A 206 -39.21 -16.64 -15.31
N TYR A 207 -39.92 -17.08 -14.26
CA TYR A 207 -40.26 -16.26 -13.09
C TYR A 207 -41.06 -15.01 -13.46
N ASP A 208 -42.18 -15.20 -14.15
CA ASP A 208 -43.08 -14.14 -14.61
C ASP A 208 -42.39 -13.06 -15.48
N GLY A 209 -41.31 -13.44 -16.18
CA GLY A 209 -40.56 -12.56 -17.08
C GLY A 209 -39.39 -11.82 -16.43
N GLU A 210 -39.11 -12.04 -15.14
CA GLU A 210 -37.95 -11.45 -14.45
C GLU A 210 -36.60 -11.94 -15.00
N SER A 211 -36.58 -13.13 -15.62
CA SER A 211 -35.37 -13.70 -16.20
C SER A 211 -35.62 -14.46 -17.50
N VAL A 212 -34.56 -14.58 -18.29
CA VAL A 212 -34.54 -15.35 -19.53
C VAL A 212 -33.36 -16.33 -19.52
N MET A 213 -33.60 -17.58 -19.89
CA MET A 213 -32.57 -18.61 -19.95
C MET A 213 -32.30 -19.07 -21.38
N LYS A 214 -31.03 -19.06 -21.77
CA LYS A 214 -30.53 -19.75 -22.96
C LYS A 214 -29.76 -20.99 -22.53
N GLY A 215 -30.30 -22.16 -22.80
CA GLY A 215 -29.51 -23.37 -23.00
C GLY A 215 -30.40 -24.61 -23.14
N LYS A 216 -30.61 -25.31 -22.04
CA LYS A 216 -31.40 -26.55 -22.01
C LYS A 216 -32.05 -26.71 -20.65
N LEU A 217 -33.35 -26.99 -20.67
CA LEU A 217 -34.12 -27.39 -19.50
C LEU A 217 -34.31 -28.90 -19.48
N THR A 218 -34.26 -29.48 -18.30
CA THR A 218 -34.47 -30.91 -18.06
C THR A 218 -35.45 -31.08 -16.92
N LEU A 219 -36.65 -31.51 -17.25
CA LEU A 219 -37.73 -31.77 -16.31
C LEU A 219 -37.79 -33.26 -15.99
N THR A 220 -37.77 -33.57 -14.70
CA THR A 220 -37.90 -34.92 -14.14
C THR A 220 -38.87 -34.90 -12.97
N PRO A 221 -39.32 -36.06 -12.44
CA PRO A 221 -40.11 -36.10 -11.21
C PRO A 221 -39.44 -35.45 -9.99
N ASN A 222 -38.11 -35.24 -10.03
CA ASN A 222 -37.36 -34.56 -8.97
C ASN A 222 -37.28 -33.04 -9.14
N GLY A 223 -37.94 -32.46 -10.15
CA GLY A 223 -37.97 -31.03 -10.42
C GLY A 223 -37.27 -30.64 -11.73
N LEU A 224 -37.09 -29.31 -11.90
CA LEU A 224 -36.54 -28.70 -13.10
C LEU A 224 -35.06 -28.35 -12.91
N LYS A 225 -34.23 -28.81 -13.85
CA LYS A 225 -32.82 -28.41 -13.96
C LYS A 225 -32.58 -27.65 -15.25
N GLY A 226 -31.49 -26.89 -15.31
CA GLY A 226 -31.02 -26.33 -16.57
C GLY A 226 -29.51 -26.20 -16.69
N ASP A 227 -29.06 -26.13 -17.94
CA ASP A 227 -27.66 -25.96 -18.36
C ASP A 227 -27.62 -24.79 -19.34
N GLY A 228 -26.88 -23.73 -19.02
CA GLY A 228 -26.80 -22.55 -19.88
C GLY A 228 -26.55 -21.24 -19.14
N VAL A 229 -27.03 -20.15 -19.74
CA VAL A 229 -26.95 -18.79 -19.21
C VAL A 229 -28.35 -18.31 -18.85
N LEU A 230 -28.55 -17.95 -17.59
CA LEU A 230 -29.75 -17.26 -17.10
C LEU A 230 -29.43 -15.79 -16.92
N SER A 231 -30.11 -14.94 -17.67
CA SER A 231 -29.97 -13.48 -17.64
C SER A 231 -31.18 -12.87 -16.96
N GLN A 232 -30.94 -11.92 -16.06
CA GLN A 232 -31.97 -11.09 -15.46
C GLN A 232 -31.58 -9.61 -15.56
N ARG A 233 -32.45 -8.70 -15.11
CA ARG A 233 -32.15 -7.27 -15.12
C ARG A 233 -30.87 -7.00 -14.31
N GLY A 234 -29.83 -6.55 -15.01
CA GLY A 234 -28.54 -6.16 -14.42
C GLY A 234 -27.53 -7.29 -14.18
N ALA A 235 -27.87 -8.57 -14.35
CA ALA A 235 -26.93 -9.67 -14.07
C ALA A 235 -27.09 -10.89 -14.98
N ASP A 236 -26.00 -11.64 -15.15
CA ASP A 236 -25.97 -12.95 -15.81
C ASP A 236 -25.40 -14.02 -14.87
N PHE A 237 -26.03 -15.19 -14.90
CA PHE A 237 -25.61 -16.40 -14.21
C PHE A 237 -25.35 -17.49 -15.24
N ASN A 238 -24.19 -18.16 -15.18
CA ASN A 238 -23.86 -19.26 -16.10
C ASN A 238 -23.50 -20.51 -15.29
N SER A 239 -24.22 -21.61 -15.54
CA SER A 239 -23.97 -22.90 -14.89
C SER A 239 -24.32 -24.06 -15.80
N LYS A 240 -23.63 -25.18 -15.59
CA LYS A 240 -24.00 -26.48 -16.19
C LYS A 240 -25.20 -27.13 -15.49
N ILE A 241 -25.47 -26.77 -14.24
CA ILE A 241 -26.54 -27.35 -13.44
C ILE A 241 -27.15 -26.28 -12.54
N PHE A 242 -28.18 -25.62 -13.04
CA PHE A 242 -29.16 -24.93 -12.21
C PHE A 242 -30.19 -25.93 -11.68
N ARG A 243 -30.65 -25.70 -10.44
CA ARG A 243 -31.84 -26.33 -9.86
C ARG A 243 -32.88 -25.23 -9.67
N PHE A 244 -33.94 -25.28 -10.46
CA PHE A 244 -35.00 -24.28 -10.46
C PHE A 244 -36.14 -24.72 -9.54
N ARG A 245 -36.67 -23.78 -8.77
CA ARG A 245 -37.84 -23.92 -7.89
C ARG A 245 -38.86 -22.84 -8.23
N SER A 246 -39.94 -22.75 -7.46
CA SER A 246 -41.05 -21.85 -7.78
C SER A 246 -40.67 -20.36 -7.76
N GLU A 247 -39.77 -19.95 -6.87
CA GLU A 247 -39.37 -18.54 -6.64
C GLU A 247 -37.87 -18.35 -6.40
N GLU A 248 -37.08 -19.41 -6.59
CA GLU A 248 -35.63 -19.41 -6.38
C GLU A 248 -34.92 -20.36 -7.34
N PHE A 249 -33.62 -20.14 -7.54
CA PHE A 249 -32.75 -21.12 -8.17
C PHE A 249 -31.42 -21.24 -7.45
N LYS A 250 -30.84 -22.44 -7.52
CA LYS A 250 -29.54 -22.74 -6.92
C LYS A 250 -28.59 -23.37 -7.91
N ALA A 251 -27.31 -23.12 -7.73
CA ALA A 251 -26.24 -23.80 -8.47
C ALA A 251 -25.06 -24.05 -7.54
N ASP A 252 -24.49 -25.26 -7.59
CA ASP A 252 -23.29 -25.59 -6.79
C ASP A 252 -22.03 -24.96 -7.36
N THR A 253 -22.03 -24.69 -8.66
CA THR A 253 -20.95 -24.02 -9.38
C THR A 253 -21.55 -23.16 -10.49
N MET A 254 -21.34 -21.85 -10.41
CA MET A 254 -21.73 -20.91 -11.44
C MET A 254 -20.71 -19.77 -11.60
N LYS A 255 -20.81 -19.09 -12.73
CA LYS A 255 -20.22 -17.76 -12.94
C LYS A 255 -21.30 -16.72 -12.73
N PHE A 256 -20.96 -15.63 -12.06
CA PHE A 256 -21.83 -14.49 -11.84
C PHE A 256 -21.19 -13.23 -12.43
N THR A 257 -21.97 -12.50 -13.22
CA THR A 257 -21.55 -11.22 -13.82
C THR A 257 -22.62 -10.17 -13.53
N LEU A 258 -22.25 -9.12 -12.80
CA LEU A 258 -23.06 -7.93 -12.60
C LEU A 258 -22.71 -6.90 -13.68
N LYS A 259 -23.71 -6.49 -14.45
CA LYS A 259 -23.57 -5.57 -15.58
C LYS A 259 -23.44 -4.13 -15.10
N ASN A 260 -22.61 -3.36 -15.77
CA ASN A 260 -22.57 -1.91 -15.62
C ASN A 260 -23.69 -1.30 -16.47
N THR A 261 -24.87 -1.13 -15.86
CA THR A 261 -26.07 -0.61 -16.54
C THR A 261 -26.19 0.91 -16.46
N ILE A 262 -25.38 1.55 -15.61
CA ILE A 262 -25.42 2.98 -15.33
C ILE A 262 -24.24 3.65 -16.05
N GLN A 263 -24.54 4.34 -17.15
CA GLN A 263 -23.57 5.09 -17.96
C GLN A 263 -23.63 6.58 -17.61
N ASP A 264 -23.15 6.94 -16.43
CA ASP A 264 -23.04 8.36 -16.01
C ASP A 264 -21.85 9.10 -16.63
N ASP A 265 -21.00 8.38 -17.38
CA ASP A 265 -19.74 8.85 -17.90
C ASP A 265 -19.52 8.25 -19.29
N ALA A 266 -19.54 9.09 -20.32
CA ALA A 266 -19.40 8.67 -21.72
C ALA A 266 -18.03 8.01 -22.02
N SER A 267 -17.04 8.15 -21.14
CA SER A 267 -15.73 7.51 -21.27
C SER A 267 -15.67 6.08 -20.70
N ASP A 268 -16.64 5.67 -19.88
CA ASP A 268 -16.69 4.34 -19.28
C ASP A 268 -17.36 3.33 -20.22
N THR A 269 -16.55 2.69 -21.06
CA THR A 269 -16.99 1.63 -21.98
C THR A 269 -17.09 0.26 -21.31
N THR A 270 -16.80 0.17 -20.01
CA THR A 270 -16.75 -1.10 -19.27
C THR A 270 -18.16 -1.64 -19.08
N GLN A 271 -18.47 -2.80 -19.65
CA GLN A 271 -19.81 -3.39 -19.56
C GLN A 271 -20.06 -4.20 -18.27
N VAL A 272 -19.00 -4.47 -17.50
CA VAL A 272 -19.03 -5.31 -16.30
C VAL A 272 -18.66 -4.48 -15.08
N ALA A 273 -19.56 -4.43 -14.10
CA ALA A 273 -19.32 -3.77 -12.82
C ALA A 273 -18.55 -4.69 -11.86
N MET A 274 -18.94 -5.96 -11.82
CA MET A 274 -18.35 -6.99 -10.97
C MET A 274 -18.53 -8.35 -11.61
N ARG A 275 -17.55 -9.25 -11.47
CA ARG A 275 -17.71 -10.66 -11.86
C ARG A 275 -16.97 -11.60 -10.92
N THR A 276 -17.46 -12.83 -10.82
CA THR A 276 -16.78 -13.90 -10.10
C THR A 276 -17.11 -15.26 -10.72
N ASP A 277 -16.17 -16.19 -10.60
CA ASP A 277 -16.24 -17.54 -11.14
C ASP A 277 -16.14 -18.57 -10.01
N ASN A 278 -16.71 -19.75 -10.25
CA ASN A 278 -16.65 -20.88 -9.32
C ASN A 278 -17.27 -20.56 -7.95
N VAL A 279 -18.50 -20.06 -7.96
CA VAL A 279 -19.30 -19.81 -6.75
C VAL A 279 -20.49 -20.76 -6.67
N ARG A 280 -20.86 -21.13 -5.45
CA ARG A 280 -22.18 -21.68 -5.14
C ARG A 280 -23.15 -20.51 -4.98
N GLY A 281 -24.29 -20.57 -5.64
CA GLY A 281 -25.30 -19.51 -5.64
C GLY A 281 -26.66 -19.96 -5.14
N ASP A 282 -27.32 -19.07 -4.40
CA ASP A 282 -28.73 -19.14 -4.03
C ASP A 282 -29.40 -17.80 -4.37
N VAL A 283 -30.37 -17.82 -5.28
CA VAL A 283 -31.00 -16.62 -5.81
C VAL A 283 -32.50 -16.69 -5.60
N THR A 284 -33.06 -15.72 -4.90
CA THR A 284 -34.48 -15.64 -4.59
C THR A 284 -35.12 -14.38 -5.18
N TYR A 285 -36.19 -14.56 -5.94
CA TYR A 285 -36.97 -13.44 -6.48
C TYR A 285 -37.92 -12.85 -5.43
N ALA A 286 -38.43 -13.67 -4.51
CA ALA A 286 -39.27 -13.20 -3.39
C ALA A 286 -38.48 -12.28 -2.44
N GLY A 287 -37.23 -12.63 -2.15
CA GLY A 287 -36.34 -11.82 -1.31
C GLY A 287 -35.53 -10.75 -2.07
N ARG A 288 -35.66 -10.67 -3.40
CA ARG A 288 -34.91 -9.75 -4.28
C ARG A 288 -33.39 -9.77 -4.02
N LYS A 289 -32.83 -10.97 -3.78
CA LYS A 289 -31.46 -11.17 -3.30
C LYS A 289 -30.78 -12.37 -3.94
N ALA A 290 -29.48 -12.25 -4.22
CA ALA A 290 -28.60 -13.35 -4.59
C ALA A 290 -27.46 -13.47 -3.56
N THR A 291 -27.33 -14.64 -2.96
CA THR A 291 -26.22 -14.98 -2.06
C THR A 291 -25.29 -15.96 -2.76
N MET A 292 -24.00 -15.67 -2.73
CA MET A 292 -22.97 -16.48 -3.35
C MET A 292 -21.85 -16.76 -2.36
N LYS A 293 -21.34 -17.99 -2.39
CA LYS A 293 -20.15 -18.39 -1.64
C LYS A 293 -19.10 -18.97 -2.58
N THR A 294 -17.85 -18.56 -2.43
CA THR A 294 -16.76 -19.11 -3.24
C THR A 294 -16.49 -20.57 -2.90
N ASN A 295 -16.23 -21.39 -3.92
CA ASN A 295 -15.92 -22.81 -3.73
C ASN A 295 -14.43 -23.07 -3.44
N SER A 296 -13.57 -22.06 -3.61
CA SER A 296 -12.12 -22.12 -3.40
C SER A 296 -11.60 -20.82 -2.81
N LYS A 297 -10.52 -20.90 -2.02
CA LYS A 297 -9.80 -19.71 -1.52
C LYS A 297 -9.10 -18.92 -2.62
N GLU A 298 -8.86 -19.54 -3.77
CA GLU A 298 -8.26 -18.90 -4.94
C GLU A 298 -9.28 -18.12 -5.78
N SER A 299 -10.58 -18.35 -5.55
CA SER A 299 -11.63 -17.59 -6.22
C SER A 299 -11.59 -16.14 -5.76
N TYR A 300 -11.80 -15.24 -6.72
CA TYR A 300 -11.83 -13.81 -6.46
C TYR A 300 -13.04 -13.17 -7.13
N VAL A 301 -13.35 -11.98 -6.64
CA VAL A 301 -14.24 -11.03 -7.28
C VAL A 301 -13.38 -10.03 -8.04
N ASP A 302 -13.67 -9.83 -9.32
CA ASP A 302 -13.02 -8.83 -10.16
C ASP A 302 -13.92 -7.59 -10.28
N PHE A 303 -13.35 -6.42 -10.08
CA PHE A 303 -13.98 -5.10 -10.25
C PHE A 303 -13.26 -4.33 -11.35
N PRO A 304 -13.61 -4.55 -12.64
CA PRO A 304 -12.88 -3.97 -13.76
C PRO A 304 -12.82 -2.44 -13.74
N ILE A 305 -13.90 -1.78 -13.32
CA ILE A 305 -14.00 -0.30 -13.26
C ILE A 305 -13.09 0.28 -12.18
N ASN A 306 -13.08 -0.37 -11.01
CA ASN A 306 -12.25 0.04 -9.88
C ASN A 306 -10.79 -0.41 -10.05
N LYS A 307 -10.50 -1.31 -11.01
CA LYS A 307 -9.18 -1.91 -11.22
C LYS A 307 -8.64 -2.60 -9.96
N PHE A 308 -9.51 -3.35 -9.30
CA PHE A 308 -9.17 -4.17 -8.13
C PHE A 308 -9.79 -5.55 -8.27
N LYS A 309 -9.15 -6.54 -7.65
CA LYS A 309 -9.72 -7.85 -7.36
C LYS A 309 -9.68 -8.11 -5.85
N ALA A 310 -10.62 -8.90 -5.36
CA ALA A 310 -10.73 -9.26 -3.95
C ALA A 310 -10.94 -10.76 -3.76
N TYR A 311 -10.11 -11.40 -2.94
CA TYR A 311 -10.25 -12.81 -2.57
C TYR A 311 -11.26 -12.92 -1.41
N MET A 312 -12.55 -13.07 -1.75
CA MET A 312 -13.66 -13.02 -0.78
C MET A 312 -14.39 -14.37 -0.65
N GLU A 313 -15.06 -14.59 0.49
CA GLU A 313 -15.80 -15.83 0.75
C GLU A 313 -17.28 -15.69 0.39
N GLU A 314 -17.91 -14.60 0.83
CA GLU A 314 -19.36 -14.43 0.72
C GLU A 314 -19.70 -13.11 0.03
N ILE A 315 -20.67 -13.19 -0.88
CA ILE A 315 -21.18 -12.07 -1.67
C ILE A 315 -22.70 -12.08 -1.57
N GLU A 316 -23.27 -10.93 -1.28
CA GLU A 316 -24.72 -10.72 -1.23
C GLU A 316 -25.08 -9.55 -2.14
N TRP A 317 -25.74 -9.86 -3.27
CA TRP A 317 -26.26 -8.85 -4.18
C TRP A 317 -27.74 -8.59 -3.91
N TYR A 318 -28.07 -7.32 -3.69
CA TYR A 318 -29.44 -6.84 -3.49
C TYR A 318 -29.94 -6.28 -4.82
N MET A 319 -30.86 -6.98 -5.46
CA MET A 319 -31.23 -6.74 -6.86
C MET A 319 -31.82 -5.35 -7.10
N ASP A 320 -32.50 -4.77 -6.10
CA ASP A 320 -33.16 -3.46 -6.20
C ASP A 320 -32.45 -2.33 -5.45
N GLN A 321 -31.39 -2.63 -4.69
CA GLN A 321 -30.70 -1.63 -3.84
C GLN A 321 -29.38 -1.17 -4.44
N GLU A 322 -29.04 -1.58 -5.68
CA GLU A 322 -27.82 -1.19 -6.38
C GLU A 322 -26.53 -1.43 -5.56
N LYS A 323 -26.56 -2.49 -4.75
CA LYS A 323 -25.60 -2.75 -3.69
C LYS A 323 -25.20 -4.21 -3.64
N VAL A 324 -23.91 -4.42 -3.40
CA VAL A 324 -23.32 -5.72 -3.11
C VAL A 324 -22.59 -5.63 -1.78
N ASP A 325 -23.02 -6.41 -0.80
CA ASP A 325 -22.28 -6.61 0.45
C ASP A 325 -21.37 -7.83 0.31
N MET A 326 -20.17 -7.73 0.85
CA MET A 326 -19.18 -8.81 0.77
C MET A 326 -18.47 -8.97 2.09
N LYS A 327 -18.20 -10.23 2.44
CA LYS A 327 -17.59 -10.62 3.71
C LYS A 327 -16.56 -11.71 3.49
N SER A 328 -15.51 -11.68 4.31
CA SER A 328 -14.48 -12.70 4.34
C SER A 328 -13.92 -12.83 5.75
N ALA A 329 -13.76 -14.07 6.22
CA ALA A 329 -13.08 -14.41 7.46
C ALA A 329 -11.74 -15.12 7.20
N MET A 330 -11.25 -15.09 5.96
CA MET A 330 -9.93 -15.62 5.61
C MET A 330 -8.83 -14.95 6.43
N VAL A 331 -7.74 -15.67 6.65
CA VAL A 331 -6.55 -15.15 7.35
C VAL A 331 -5.42 -15.10 6.33
N ASP A 332 -4.81 -13.93 6.16
CA ASP A 332 -3.64 -13.78 5.30
C ASP A 332 -2.36 -14.31 5.97
N GLU A 333 -1.23 -14.25 5.26
CA GLU A 333 0.07 -14.73 5.77
C GLU A 333 0.56 -13.95 6.99
N LEU A 334 0.09 -12.71 7.18
CA LEU A 334 0.43 -11.83 8.30
C LEU A 334 -0.56 -11.95 9.47
N GLY A 335 -1.55 -12.84 9.38
CA GLY A 335 -2.56 -13.05 10.42
C GLY A 335 -3.75 -12.08 10.37
N LEU A 336 -3.85 -11.23 9.34
CA LEU A 336 -4.96 -10.31 9.15
C LEU A 336 -6.21 -11.07 8.70
N LYS A 337 -7.33 -10.77 9.34
CA LYS A 337 -8.63 -11.37 9.02
C LYS A 337 -9.35 -10.54 7.97
N GLY A 338 -9.58 -11.12 6.80
CA GLY A 338 -10.42 -10.55 5.76
C GLY A 338 -10.04 -10.98 4.35
N ALA A 339 -10.63 -10.31 3.37
CA ALA A 339 -10.30 -10.49 1.97
C ALA A 339 -9.06 -9.67 1.62
N LEU A 340 -8.15 -10.28 0.86
CA LEU A 340 -7.04 -9.58 0.25
C LEU A 340 -7.56 -8.82 -0.99
N PHE A 341 -7.51 -7.50 -0.94
CA PHE A 341 -7.72 -6.61 -2.09
C PHE A 341 -6.38 -6.38 -2.77
N VAL A 342 -6.35 -6.52 -4.10
CA VAL A 342 -5.15 -6.30 -4.92
C VAL A 342 -5.52 -5.49 -6.15
N SER A 343 -4.78 -4.40 -6.40
CA SER A 343 -4.91 -3.64 -7.64
C SER A 343 -4.64 -4.52 -8.86
N THR A 344 -5.45 -4.36 -9.90
CA THR A 344 -5.23 -4.95 -11.23
C THR A 344 -4.62 -3.96 -12.21
N ASP A 345 -4.44 -2.68 -11.82
CA ASP A 345 -3.69 -1.69 -12.62
C ASP A 345 -2.18 -1.87 -12.41
N PRO A 346 -1.39 -2.19 -13.47
CA PRO A 346 0.06 -2.35 -13.35
C PRO A 346 0.77 -1.10 -12.83
N ARG A 347 0.19 0.09 -13.02
CA ARG A 347 0.77 1.36 -12.57
C ARG A 347 0.72 1.57 -11.06
N LEU A 348 -0.10 0.80 -10.36
CA LEU A 348 -0.25 0.87 -8.90
C LEU A 348 0.68 -0.09 -8.16
N ASP A 349 1.61 -0.76 -8.86
CA ASP A 349 2.63 -1.67 -8.30
C ASP A 349 2.03 -2.76 -7.38
N SER A 350 0.90 -3.35 -7.78
CA SER A 350 0.19 -4.37 -6.99
C SER A 350 -0.23 -3.91 -5.58
N LEU A 351 -0.56 -2.62 -5.40
CA LEU A 351 -1.12 -2.08 -4.15
C LEU A 351 -2.19 -3.01 -3.58
N SER A 352 -2.00 -3.41 -2.32
CA SER A 352 -2.85 -4.39 -1.65
C SER A 352 -3.06 -4.06 -0.18
N PHE A 353 -4.18 -4.54 0.35
CA PHE A 353 -4.56 -4.44 1.75
C PHE A 353 -5.63 -5.48 2.08
N VAL A 354 -5.84 -5.75 3.37
CA VAL A 354 -6.84 -6.73 3.82
C VAL A 354 -8.05 -6.00 4.42
N ALA A 355 -9.25 -6.43 4.02
CA ALA A 355 -10.51 -5.92 4.55
C ALA A 355 -11.51 -7.06 4.83
N PRO A 356 -12.03 -7.21 6.05
CA PRO A 356 -13.03 -8.25 6.36
C PRO A 356 -14.38 -7.99 5.70
N ASN A 357 -14.77 -6.72 5.54
CA ASN A 357 -16.04 -6.35 4.95
C ASN A 357 -15.82 -5.36 3.80
N ALA A 358 -16.61 -5.49 2.75
CA ALA A 358 -16.64 -4.50 1.68
C ALA A 358 -18.07 -4.30 1.17
N LYS A 359 -18.38 -3.08 0.75
CA LYS A 359 -19.66 -2.72 0.13
C LYS A 359 -19.41 -2.07 -1.21
N PHE A 360 -19.86 -2.70 -2.28
CA PHE A 360 -19.81 -2.15 -3.62
C PHE A 360 -21.15 -1.53 -4.00
N THR A 361 -21.13 -0.28 -4.47
CA THR A 361 -22.33 0.44 -4.92
C THR A 361 -22.25 0.63 -6.43
N THR A 362 -23.23 0.12 -7.19
CA THR A 362 -23.18 0.13 -8.66
C THR A 362 -23.35 1.53 -9.25
N ALA A 363 -24.22 2.39 -8.69
CA ALA A 363 -24.36 3.78 -9.14
C ALA A 363 -23.06 4.57 -8.99
N GLY A 364 -22.48 4.57 -7.79
CA GLY A 364 -21.26 5.31 -7.51
C GLY A 364 -19.98 4.68 -8.09
N LYS A 365 -20.01 3.38 -8.44
CA LYS A 365 -18.84 2.57 -8.82
C LYS A 365 -17.75 2.68 -7.75
N VAL A 366 -18.16 2.58 -6.48
CA VAL A 366 -17.31 2.74 -5.29
C VAL A 366 -17.33 1.45 -4.48
N ILE A 367 -16.15 1.04 -3.99
CA ILE A 367 -15.99 -0.03 -3.02
C ILE A 367 -15.59 0.60 -1.69
N ASN A 368 -16.44 0.46 -0.68
CA ASN A 368 -16.13 0.87 0.69
C ASN A 368 -15.62 -0.35 1.45
N CYS A 369 -14.35 -0.37 1.79
CA CYS A 369 -13.71 -1.42 2.58
C CYS A 369 -13.67 -1.00 4.05
N ASP A 370 -14.11 -1.90 4.94
CA ASP A 370 -14.24 -1.65 6.38
C ASP A 370 -13.47 -2.73 7.17
N GLY A 371 -12.83 -2.31 8.26
CA GLY A 371 -11.94 -3.15 9.07
C GLY A 371 -10.52 -3.29 8.53
N VAL A 372 -10.06 -2.35 7.69
CA VAL A 372 -8.68 -2.30 7.19
C VAL A 372 -7.75 -1.85 8.31
N GLN A 373 -6.98 -2.78 8.87
CA GLN A 373 -6.08 -2.47 9.99
C GLN A 373 -4.94 -1.54 9.57
N TYR A 374 -4.33 -1.80 8.41
CA TYR A 374 -3.30 -0.96 7.84
C TYR A 374 -3.13 -1.22 6.34
N ILE A 375 -2.38 -0.34 5.69
CA ILE A 375 -1.86 -0.51 4.33
C ILE A 375 -0.36 -0.23 4.33
N ASP A 376 0.41 -1.18 3.81
CA ASP A 376 1.86 -1.04 3.70
C ASP A 376 2.20 -0.33 2.38
N VAL A 377 2.94 0.77 2.47
CA VAL A 377 3.38 1.55 1.31
C VAL A 377 4.85 1.90 1.50
N ALA A 378 5.70 1.51 0.54
CA ALA A 378 7.15 1.69 0.61
C ALA A 378 7.75 1.11 1.92
N ASP A 379 8.48 1.91 2.69
CA ASP A 379 9.06 1.58 4.01
C ASP A 379 8.09 1.79 5.19
N SER A 380 6.86 2.18 4.91
CA SER A 380 5.89 2.65 5.91
C SER A 380 4.65 1.79 6.01
N ARG A 381 3.99 1.88 7.17
CA ARG A 381 2.68 1.29 7.44
C ARG A 381 1.71 2.40 7.82
N LEU A 382 0.67 2.57 7.00
CA LEU A 382 -0.34 3.61 7.17
C LEU A 382 -1.59 2.98 7.81
N PHE A 383 -2.11 3.63 8.84
CA PHE A 383 -3.30 3.19 9.58
C PHE A 383 -4.47 4.12 9.20
N PRO A 384 -5.44 3.63 8.39
CA PRO A 384 -6.58 4.43 7.98
C PRO A 384 -7.44 4.86 9.18
N PRO A 385 -7.97 6.09 9.17
CA PRO A 385 -8.98 6.50 10.15
C PRO A 385 -10.20 5.56 10.08
N ASP A 386 -10.78 5.25 11.23
CA ASP A 386 -11.93 4.33 11.37
C ASP A 386 -11.73 2.93 10.74
N ASN A 387 -10.48 2.54 10.42
CA ASN A 387 -10.16 1.33 9.67
C ASN A 387 -10.87 1.24 8.31
N LYS A 388 -11.03 2.36 7.58
CA LYS A 388 -11.75 2.40 6.30
C LYS A 388 -10.88 2.83 5.14
N ILE A 389 -11.06 2.17 3.99
CA ILE A 389 -10.49 2.57 2.70
C ILE A 389 -11.62 2.61 1.67
N ILE A 390 -11.65 3.69 0.87
CA ILE A 390 -12.63 3.85 -0.21
C ILE A 390 -11.91 3.77 -1.55
N ILE A 391 -12.30 2.80 -2.38
CA ILE A 391 -11.77 2.62 -3.73
C ILE A 391 -12.75 3.23 -4.73
N ARG A 392 -12.29 4.21 -5.51
CA ARG A 392 -13.02 4.85 -6.61
C ARG A 392 -12.67 4.18 -7.95
N LYS A 393 -13.22 4.71 -9.04
CA LYS A 393 -12.87 4.27 -10.40
C LYS A 393 -11.35 4.38 -10.65
N ALA A 394 -10.86 3.58 -11.59
CA ALA A 394 -9.46 3.57 -12.04
C ALA A 394 -8.41 3.32 -10.93
N GLY A 395 -8.79 2.66 -9.84
CA GLY A 395 -7.90 2.25 -8.76
C GLY A 395 -7.52 3.38 -7.78
N ARG A 396 -8.16 4.55 -7.88
CA ARG A 396 -7.89 5.67 -6.99
C ARG A 396 -8.45 5.42 -5.60
N LEU A 397 -7.61 5.52 -4.57
CA LEU A 397 -8.04 5.54 -3.18
C LEU A 397 -8.40 6.97 -2.77
N ASP A 398 -9.46 7.15 -1.97
CA ASP A 398 -9.70 8.43 -1.32
C ASP A 398 -8.55 8.74 -0.32
N PRO A 399 -8.16 10.01 -0.13
CA PRO A 399 -7.13 10.37 0.84
C PRO A 399 -7.51 9.93 2.26
N LEU A 400 -6.52 9.47 3.02
CA LEU A 400 -6.68 9.17 4.43
C LEU A 400 -6.53 10.49 5.20
N VAL A 401 -7.56 10.87 5.96
CA VAL A 401 -7.60 12.12 6.74
C VAL A 401 -7.47 11.78 8.22
N ASN A 402 -6.51 12.38 8.92
CA ASN A 402 -6.17 12.05 10.31
C ASN A 402 -5.67 10.60 10.51
N ALA A 403 -4.87 10.07 9.58
CA ALA A 403 -4.22 8.78 9.70
C ALA A 403 -3.02 8.80 10.66
N GLU A 404 -2.56 7.61 11.04
CA GLU A 404 -1.26 7.39 11.70
C GLU A 404 -0.31 6.68 10.72
N ILE A 405 0.97 7.06 10.71
CA ILE A 405 1.99 6.46 9.83
C ILE A 405 3.14 5.98 10.69
N TRP A 406 3.48 4.69 10.57
CA TRP A 406 4.70 4.15 11.14
C TRP A 406 5.75 4.01 10.05
N ILE A 407 6.88 4.69 10.24
CA ILE A 407 8.06 4.56 9.38
C ILE A 407 8.98 3.54 10.05
N GLY A 408 9.44 2.55 9.27
CA GLY A 408 10.04 1.34 9.82
C GLY A 408 8.95 0.41 10.34
N LYS A 409 8.36 -0.40 9.44
CA LYS A 409 7.12 -1.19 9.66
C LYS A 409 7.09 -2.02 10.95
N THR A 410 8.25 -2.44 11.44
CA THR A 410 8.38 -3.33 12.61
C THR A 410 8.98 -2.64 13.82
N ASP A 411 10.04 -1.86 13.60
CA ASP A 411 10.81 -1.13 14.62
C ASP A 411 10.16 0.18 15.04
N LYS A 412 9.24 0.72 14.23
CA LYS A 412 8.52 1.99 14.45
C LYS A 412 9.47 3.14 14.75
N LEU A 413 10.51 3.28 13.93
CA LEU A 413 11.55 4.29 14.09
C LEU A 413 10.95 5.70 14.24
N HIS A 414 9.91 5.99 13.45
CA HIS A 414 9.13 7.21 13.59
C HIS A 414 7.63 6.94 13.53
N VAL A 415 6.87 7.72 14.29
CA VAL A 415 5.41 7.70 14.28
C VAL A 415 4.91 9.10 13.95
N LEU A 416 4.25 9.22 12.79
CA LEU A 416 3.56 10.43 12.36
C LEU A 416 2.07 10.32 12.69
N LYS A 417 1.48 11.39 13.22
CA LYS A 417 0.06 11.45 13.59
C LYS A 417 -0.65 12.57 12.84
N ASN A 418 -1.98 12.61 12.93
CA ASN A 418 -2.82 13.61 12.24
C ASN A 418 -2.50 13.71 10.74
N ALA A 419 -2.17 12.58 10.13
CA ALA A 419 -1.64 12.56 8.78
C ALA A 419 -2.76 12.66 7.74
N ASN A 420 -2.63 13.61 6.82
CA ASN A 420 -3.53 13.73 5.66
C ASN A 420 -2.76 13.28 4.42
N VAL A 421 -2.97 12.05 3.97
CA VAL A 421 -2.14 11.39 2.96
C VAL A 421 -2.95 10.80 1.81
N SER A 422 -2.41 10.95 0.60
CA SER A 422 -2.89 10.31 -0.62
C SER A 422 -1.93 9.19 -1.01
N ILE A 423 -2.47 7.99 -1.22
CA ILE A 423 -1.70 6.82 -1.65
C ILE A 423 -1.82 6.70 -3.17
N PHE A 424 -0.69 6.65 -3.87
CA PHE A 424 -0.64 6.59 -5.33
C PHE A 424 -0.27 5.22 -5.85
N THR A 425 0.68 4.52 -5.22
CA THR A 425 1.09 3.15 -5.59
C THR A 425 1.47 2.39 -4.32
N SER A 426 1.80 1.09 -4.41
CA SER A 426 2.39 0.34 -3.26
C SER A 426 3.74 0.89 -2.77
N LYS A 427 4.31 1.85 -3.50
CA LYS A 427 5.62 2.44 -3.23
C LYS A 427 5.60 3.96 -3.10
N LYS A 428 4.44 4.61 -3.23
CA LYS A 428 4.37 6.07 -3.22
C LYS A 428 3.11 6.58 -2.55
N TYR A 429 3.30 7.47 -1.58
CA TYR A 429 2.27 8.30 -0.98
C TYR A 429 2.82 9.72 -0.79
N SER A 430 1.93 10.69 -0.60
CA SER A 430 2.26 12.09 -0.31
C SER A 430 1.25 12.71 0.64
N GLY A 431 1.66 13.65 1.47
CA GLY A 431 0.73 14.40 2.31
C GLY A 431 1.40 15.28 3.36
N THR A 432 0.69 15.45 4.46
CA THR A 432 1.11 16.24 5.64
C THR A 432 0.93 15.38 6.89
N ALA A 433 1.70 15.66 7.94
CA ALA A 433 1.53 14.98 9.23
C ALA A 433 2.23 15.75 10.37
N ASP A 434 1.90 15.37 11.59
CA ASP A 434 2.53 15.88 12.80
C ASP A 434 3.53 14.86 13.36
N TYR A 435 4.67 15.35 13.82
CA TYR A 435 5.67 14.56 14.53
C TYR A 435 5.94 15.14 15.91
N THR A 436 5.98 14.31 16.94
CA THR A 436 6.31 14.77 18.30
C THR A 436 7.81 14.61 18.53
N TYR A 437 8.55 15.72 18.50
CA TYR A 437 9.93 15.78 18.94
C TYR A 437 9.99 15.77 20.47
N VAL A 438 10.75 14.85 21.06
CA VAL A 438 10.92 14.73 22.51
C VAL A 438 12.34 15.13 22.85
N ASP A 439 12.50 16.14 23.69
CA ASP A 439 13.81 16.60 24.15
C ASP A 439 14.41 15.71 25.26
N GLU A 440 15.63 16.03 25.71
CA GLU A 440 16.34 15.31 26.77
C GLU A 440 15.65 15.24 28.13
N ILE A 441 14.65 16.10 28.41
CA ILE A 441 13.88 16.08 29.66
C ILE A 441 12.50 15.43 29.49
N GLY A 442 12.21 14.86 28.31
CA GLY A 442 10.95 14.21 28.00
C GLY A 442 9.82 15.18 27.60
N LYS A 443 10.13 16.45 27.34
CA LYS A 443 9.14 17.43 26.90
C LYS A 443 8.90 17.28 25.40
N GLY A 444 7.65 16.93 25.05
CA GLY A 444 7.20 16.81 23.67
C GLY A 444 6.87 18.17 23.04
N GLN A 445 7.31 18.39 21.80
CA GLN A 445 6.98 19.51 20.94
C GLN A 445 6.51 18.99 19.59
N VAL A 446 5.41 19.53 19.07
CA VAL A 446 4.84 19.11 17.79
C VAL A 446 5.54 19.86 16.66
N ILE A 447 6.02 19.11 15.68
CA ILE A 447 6.52 19.59 14.40
C ILE A 447 5.45 19.29 13.35
N HIS A 448 4.99 20.32 12.66
CA HIS A 448 4.05 20.18 11.55
C HIS A 448 4.84 19.97 10.25
N PHE A 449 4.82 18.75 9.72
CA PHE A 449 5.39 18.45 8.42
C PHE A 449 4.40 18.82 7.31
N THR A 450 4.74 19.85 6.54
CA THR A 450 3.96 20.31 5.38
C THR A 450 4.18 19.45 4.15
N GLN A 451 5.21 18.60 4.17
CA GLN A 451 5.50 17.63 3.12
C GLN A 451 5.95 16.33 3.78
N VAL A 452 5.23 15.25 3.48
CA VAL A 452 5.61 13.86 3.78
C VAL A 452 5.51 13.11 2.46
N ASP A 453 6.61 12.57 1.99
CA ASP A 453 6.72 11.93 0.67
C ASP A 453 7.57 10.67 0.74
N VAL A 454 7.56 9.91 -0.34
CA VAL A 454 8.48 8.79 -0.55
C VAL A 454 9.46 9.16 -1.66
N ASP A 455 10.76 9.02 -1.38
CA ASP A 455 11.84 9.29 -2.33
C ASP A 455 12.01 8.18 -3.39
N GLU A 456 12.97 8.35 -4.30
CA GLU A 456 13.26 7.37 -5.36
C GLU A 456 13.81 6.03 -4.85
N SER A 457 14.32 6.00 -3.61
CA SER A 457 14.79 4.80 -2.93
C SER A 457 13.69 4.11 -2.12
N TYR A 458 12.44 4.57 -2.25
CA TYR A 458 11.27 4.09 -1.50
C TYR A 458 11.40 4.31 0.02
N ILE A 459 12.05 5.39 0.42
CA ILE A 459 12.21 5.79 1.82
C ILE A 459 11.34 7.01 2.08
N THR A 460 10.66 7.01 3.22
CA THR A 460 9.86 8.16 3.63
C THR A 460 10.76 9.32 4.03
N ILE A 461 10.45 10.50 3.49
CA ILE A 461 11.06 11.77 3.84
C ILE A 461 9.96 12.73 4.29
N ALA A 462 10.26 13.58 5.28
CA ALA A 462 9.35 14.65 5.67
C ALA A 462 10.10 15.96 5.92
N GLN A 463 9.43 17.07 5.65
CA GLN A 463 9.98 18.41 5.85
C GLN A 463 8.96 19.31 6.54
N GLY A 464 9.45 20.07 7.52
CA GLY A 464 8.69 21.04 8.29
C GLY A 464 9.54 22.28 8.54
N ILE A 465 8.86 23.41 8.80
CA ILE A 465 9.51 24.69 9.07
C ILE A 465 9.06 25.19 10.43
N VAL A 466 10.04 25.54 11.25
CA VAL A 466 9.87 26.17 12.56
C VAL A 466 10.13 27.67 12.39
N GLU A 467 9.06 28.46 12.44
CA GLU A 467 9.14 29.91 12.33
C GLU A 467 9.77 30.55 13.57
N GLN A 468 10.31 31.76 13.41
CA GLN A 468 10.93 32.49 14.53
C GLN A 468 9.98 32.80 15.70
N THR A 469 8.68 32.84 15.43
CA THR A 469 7.62 33.06 16.42
C THR A 469 7.31 31.81 17.25
N SER A 470 7.71 30.63 16.77
CA SER A 470 7.56 29.38 17.50
C SER A 470 8.71 29.26 18.50
N ASP A 471 8.42 29.24 19.80
CA ASP A 471 9.41 29.08 20.88
C ASP A 471 9.98 27.65 20.94
N PHE A 472 10.28 27.06 19.78
CA PHE A 472 10.76 25.69 19.64
C PHE A 472 12.19 25.56 20.18
N GLN A 473 12.41 24.47 20.92
CA GLN A 473 13.67 24.20 21.63
C GLN A 473 14.19 22.81 21.27
N LEU A 474 15.47 22.68 20.91
CA LEU A 474 16.13 21.37 20.79
C LEU A 474 16.30 20.75 22.19
N SER A 475 16.56 21.60 23.17
CA SER A 475 16.54 21.28 24.60
C SER A 475 16.30 22.55 25.40
N PRO A 476 16.14 22.50 26.74
CA PRO A 476 16.04 23.70 27.57
C PRO A 476 17.18 24.70 27.35
N HIS A 477 18.32 24.24 26.83
CA HIS A 477 19.53 25.03 26.61
C HIS A 477 19.67 25.58 25.19
N PHE A 478 18.94 25.05 24.20
CA PHE A 478 19.08 25.44 22.79
C PHE A 478 17.72 25.75 22.17
N GLY A 479 17.52 27.00 21.75
CA GLY A 479 16.39 27.40 20.90
C GLY A 479 16.70 27.15 19.42
N PHE A 480 15.70 26.84 18.61
CA PHE A 480 15.89 26.59 17.18
C PHE A 480 14.83 27.27 16.31
N LYS A 481 15.25 27.76 15.14
CA LYS A 481 14.37 28.17 14.04
C LYS A 481 14.95 27.72 12.70
N GLY A 482 14.10 27.32 11.76
CA GLY A 482 14.51 26.87 10.43
C GLY A 482 13.84 25.59 9.98
N THR A 483 14.48 24.86 9.08
CA THR A 483 13.94 23.65 8.46
C THR A 483 14.32 22.41 9.26
N ILE A 484 13.34 21.52 9.45
CA ILE A 484 13.54 20.19 10.04
C ILE A 484 13.20 19.15 8.98
N ASN A 485 14.09 18.20 8.79
CA ASN A 485 13.91 17.08 7.88
C ASN A 485 13.93 15.75 8.63
N LEU A 486 13.01 14.87 8.27
CA LEU A 486 12.97 13.47 8.69
C LEU A 486 13.42 12.61 7.51
N TYR A 487 14.31 11.67 7.77
CA TYR A 487 14.71 10.63 6.82
C TYR A 487 14.38 9.28 7.44
N GLY A 488 13.55 8.47 6.79
CA GLY A 488 12.95 7.27 7.41
C GLY A 488 13.92 6.18 7.86
N LYS A 489 15.20 6.25 7.47
CA LYS A 489 16.27 5.35 7.94
C LYS A 489 17.16 5.95 9.03
N SER A 490 17.06 7.25 9.33
CA SER A 490 17.86 7.89 10.36
C SER A 490 17.08 7.94 11.67
N PRO A 491 17.63 7.49 12.81
CA PRO A 491 16.94 7.54 14.09
C PRO A 491 16.65 8.96 14.59
N PHE A 492 17.38 9.95 14.08
CA PHE A 492 17.28 11.34 14.53
C PHE A 492 16.88 12.28 13.39
N LEU A 493 16.32 13.43 13.75
CA LEU A 493 15.94 14.46 12.78
C LEU A 493 17.15 15.31 12.39
N SER A 494 17.15 15.77 11.14
CA SER A 494 18.13 16.72 10.62
C SER A 494 17.60 18.14 10.71
N PHE A 495 18.37 19.03 11.32
CA PHE A 495 18.02 20.42 11.56
C PHE A 495 18.93 21.32 10.74
N SER A 496 18.35 22.20 9.93
CA SER A 496 19.06 23.18 9.09
C SER A 496 18.46 24.56 9.32
N GLY A 497 19.20 25.44 9.99
CA GLY A 497 18.66 26.72 10.40
C GLY A 497 19.57 27.47 11.35
N TYR A 498 18.98 28.08 12.37
CA TYR A 498 19.66 28.89 13.36
C TYR A 498 19.36 28.39 14.77
N THR A 499 20.39 28.36 15.60
CA THR A 499 20.28 28.01 17.02
C THR A 499 20.80 29.13 17.89
N ARG A 500 20.17 29.29 19.06
CA ARG A 500 20.59 30.23 20.11
C ARG A 500 20.72 29.50 21.43
N VAL A 501 21.59 29.99 22.30
CA VAL A 501 21.83 29.40 23.62
C VAL A 501 20.97 30.08 24.68
N ASN A 502 20.20 29.33 25.47
CA ASN A 502 19.32 29.94 26.47
C ASN A 502 20.12 30.28 27.74
N HIS A 503 20.21 31.57 28.09
CA HIS A 503 20.82 32.07 29.33
C HIS A 503 20.18 33.38 29.81
N ASN A 504 20.35 33.71 31.09
CA ASN A 504 19.81 34.92 31.71
C ASN A 504 20.88 36.00 32.03
N CYS A 505 22.10 35.83 31.52
CA CYS A 505 23.20 36.76 31.74
C CYS A 505 23.00 38.12 31.03
N LYS A 506 22.89 39.19 31.82
CA LYS A 506 22.74 40.57 31.32
C LYS A 506 24.03 41.04 30.61
N GLY A 507 23.87 41.78 29.52
CA GLY A 507 25.00 42.39 28.78
C GLY A 507 25.67 41.47 27.75
N MET A 508 25.37 40.17 27.77
CA MET A 508 25.82 39.27 26.69
C MET A 508 24.78 39.19 25.58
N LYS A 509 25.25 39.41 24.35
CA LYS A 509 24.46 39.21 23.15
C LYS A 509 24.34 37.71 22.85
N ASN A 510 23.21 37.33 22.26
CA ASN A 510 22.92 35.98 21.82
C ASN A 510 22.15 36.07 20.51
N GLU A 511 22.90 36.31 19.44
CA GLU A 511 22.34 36.56 18.10
C GLU A 511 22.05 35.24 17.36
N GLY A 512 22.53 34.12 17.92
CA GLY A 512 22.38 32.80 17.35
C GLY A 512 23.34 32.55 16.18
N ILE A 513 23.42 31.29 15.77
CA ILE A 513 24.36 30.83 14.75
C ILE A 513 23.68 29.90 13.77
N ARG A 514 24.06 30.00 12.50
CA ARG A 514 23.63 29.08 11.46
C ARG A 514 24.31 27.72 11.64
N PHE A 515 23.55 26.65 11.54
CA PHE A 515 24.08 25.29 11.54
C PHE A 515 23.20 24.36 10.70
N SER A 516 23.78 23.21 10.34
CA SER A 516 23.06 22.11 9.70
C SER A 516 23.61 20.79 10.19
N THR A 517 22.84 20.02 10.94
CA THR A 517 23.27 18.70 11.46
C THR A 517 22.11 17.85 11.94
N GLU A 518 22.36 16.57 12.13
CA GLU A 518 21.46 15.64 12.81
C GLU A 518 21.59 15.79 14.32
N ILE A 519 20.46 15.83 15.04
CA ILE A 519 20.43 16.11 16.48
C ILE A 519 19.93 14.89 17.25
N ASP A 520 20.83 14.27 18.02
CA ASP A 520 20.49 13.39 19.15
C ASP A 520 20.03 14.27 20.33
N PRO A 521 18.75 14.19 20.76
CA PRO A 521 18.25 14.99 21.87
C PRO A 521 19.05 14.78 23.16
N ASN A 522 19.63 13.60 23.38
CA ASN A 522 20.36 13.28 24.62
C ASN A 522 21.83 13.75 24.61
N ASN A 523 22.38 14.07 23.43
CA ASN A 523 23.76 14.52 23.29
C ASN A 523 23.88 15.52 22.13
N ILE A 524 23.29 16.69 22.32
CA ILE A 524 23.27 17.77 21.33
C ILE A 524 24.69 18.30 21.09
N LEU A 525 25.14 18.20 19.85
CA LEU A 525 26.41 18.72 19.34
C LEU A 525 26.15 19.61 18.13
N ILE A 526 26.33 20.92 18.29
CA ILE A 526 26.06 21.89 17.22
C ILE A 526 27.38 22.23 16.54
N PRO A 527 27.56 21.97 15.23
CA PRO A 527 28.78 22.34 14.54
C PRO A 527 28.89 23.87 14.41
N ILE A 528 30.09 24.38 14.71
CA ILE A 528 30.44 25.79 14.68
C ILE A 528 31.57 25.96 13.67
N ALA A 529 31.24 26.50 12.50
CA ALA A 529 32.22 26.84 11.47
C ALA A 529 33.09 28.03 11.91
N GLU A 530 34.30 28.12 11.35
CA GLU A 530 35.21 29.25 11.62
C GLU A 530 34.67 30.58 11.09
N ASP A 531 33.86 30.55 10.05
CA ASP A 531 33.21 31.71 9.43
C ASP A 531 31.70 31.74 9.70
N ALA A 532 31.24 31.09 10.77
CA ALA A 532 29.83 30.95 11.06
C ALA A 532 29.11 32.31 11.17
N GLU A 533 27.88 32.37 10.66
CA GLU A 533 27.08 33.59 10.53
C GLU A 533 25.79 33.49 11.33
N ASN A 534 25.24 34.65 11.72
CA ASN A 534 23.89 34.75 12.28
C ASN A 534 22.83 34.87 11.17
N ASP A 535 21.58 35.08 11.55
CA ASP A 535 20.45 35.21 10.61
C ASP A 535 20.50 36.46 9.72
N GLN A 536 21.32 37.45 10.08
CA GLN A 536 21.59 38.65 9.29
C GLN A 536 22.83 38.54 8.41
N GLN A 537 23.42 37.34 8.28
CA GLN A 537 24.69 37.10 7.56
C GLN A 537 25.90 37.84 8.17
N ASN A 538 25.79 38.28 9.43
CA ASN A 538 26.93 38.83 10.14
C ASN A 538 27.77 37.69 10.71
N LYS A 539 29.10 37.78 10.54
CA LYS A 539 30.03 36.82 11.13
C LYS A 539 29.91 36.82 12.65
N THR A 540 29.76 35.62 13.20
CA THR A 540 29.70 35.37 14.65
C THR A 540 31.06 34.96 15.18
N PHE A 541 31.29 35.35 16.43
CA PHE A 541 32.54 35.11 17.13
C PHE A 541 32.25 34.32 18.41
N ASN A 542 33.18 33.43 18.71
CA ASN A 542 33.18 32.60 19.89
C ASN A 542 34.57 32.73 20.49
N GLY A 543 34.70 33.51 21.55
CA GLY A 543 35.96 33.71 22.27
C GLY A 543 36.10 35.06 22.93
N PHE A 544 37.30 35.61 22.89
CA PHE A 544 37.64 36.87 23.55
C PHE A 544 38.16 37.85 22.51
N LEU A 545 37.67 39.08 22.57
CA LEU A 545 38.05 40.17 21.67
C LEU A 545 38.66 41.31 22.46
N PHE A 546 39.67 41.96 21.89
CA PHE A 546 40.24 43.19 22.42
C PHE A 546 39.63 44.39 21.69
N ALA A 547 38.88 45.20 22.41
CA ALA A 547 38.27 46.41 21.89
C ALA A 547 39.29 47.37 21.27
N SER A 548 38.98 47.85 20.08
CA SER A 548 39.84 48.75 19.29
C SER A 548 39.92 50.18 19.82
N ASP A 549 39.00 50.58 20.70
CA ASP A 549 39.00 51.87 21.41
C ASP A 549 39.68 51.80 22.79
N SER A 550 40.39 50.70 23.07
CA SER A 550 41.09 50.46 24.33
C SER A 550 40.16 50.51 25.55
N THR A 551 38.93 50.00 25.43
CA THR A 551 38.02 49.79 26.57
C THR A 551 38.30 48.49 27.33
N GLY A 552 38.98 47.53 26.71
CA GLY A 552 39.46 46.29 27.33
C GLY A 552 39.22 45.05 26.49
N ILE A 553 39.42 43.89 27.11
CA ILE A 553 39.07 42.59 26.53
C ILE A 553 37.66 42.21 26.97
N TYR A 554 36.86 41.63 26.09
CA TYR A 554 35.51 41.17 26.40
C TYR A 554 35.19 39.83 25.72
N PRO A 555 34.36 38.97 26.34
CA PRO A 555 33.94 37.72 25.71
C PRO A 555 32.82 37.94 24.69
N VAL A 556 32.78 37.09 23.67
CA VAL A 556 31.69 37.00 22.68
C VAL A 556 31.35 35.54 22.44
N ILE A 557 30.07 35.20 22.48
CA ILE A 557 29.55 33.85 22.26
C ILE A 557 28.33 33.97 21.34
N LEU A 558 28.37 33.30 20.19
CA LEU A 558 27.28 33.27 19.21
C LEU A 558 26.74 34.67 18.86
N ALA A 559 27.63 35.65 18.72
CA ALA A 559 27.28 37.02 18.40
C ALA A 559 28.35 37.70 17.55
N ALA A 560 27.97 38.77 16.84
CA ALA A 560 28.88 39.63 16.13
C ALA A 560 29.77 40.45 17.08
N LYS A 561 30.91 40.92 16.57
CA LYS A 561 31.79 41.87 17.29
C LYS A 561 31.04 43.15 17.65
N GLN A 562 31.46 43.84 18.70
CA GLN A 562 30.97 45.19 18.98
C GLN A 562 31.40 46.16 17.87
N LYS A 563 32.66 46.07 17.42
CA LYS A 563 33.19 46.79 16.26
C LYS A 563 33.94 45.85 15.34
N TYR A 564 33.83 46.07 14.03
CA TYR A 564 34.57 45.30 13.03
C TYR A 564 36.11 45.38 13.22
N SER A 565 36.59 46.50 13.76
CA SER A 565 38.00 46.75 14.07
C SER A 565 38.53 46.06 15.33
N ASP A 566 37.67 45.40 16.13
CA ASP A 566 38.10 44.71 17.34
C ASP A 566 38.93 43.47 17.01
N TYR A 567 39.93 43.20 17.84
CA TYR A 567 40.98 42.21 17.57
C TYR A 567 40.65 40.87 18.24
N ASP A 568 40.89 39.77 17.56
CA ASP A 568 40.61 38.43 18.11
C ASP A 568 41.75 38.03 19.06
N VAL A 569 41.47 37.92 20.36
CA VAL A 569 42.45 37.46 21.35
C VAL A 569 42.51 35.95 21.38
N LEU A 570 41.35 35.31 21.44
CA LEU A 570 41.18 33.87 21.41
C LEU A 570 39.90 33.56 20.65
N ARG A 571 39.95 32.57 19.76
CA ARG A 571 38.77 32.11 19.01
C ARG A 571 38.71 30.59 19.03
N ALA A 572 37.51 30.04 19.27
CA ALA A 572 37.26 28.60 19.13
C ALA A 572 36.16 28.31 18.11
N TYR A 573 36.29 27.15 17.47
CA TYR A 573 35.38 26.57 16.50
C TYR A 573 35.37 25.05 16.67
N GLY A 574 34.48 24.35 15.97
CA GLY A 574 34.32 22.91 16.09
C GLY A 574 32.87 22.57 16.45
N TYR A 575 32.61 22.24 17.71
CA TYR A 575 31.28 21.91 18.21
C TYR A 575 30.95 22.69 19.46
N LEU A 576 29.69 23.09 19.57
CA LEU A 576 29.07 23.65 20.75
C LEU A 576 28.27 22.54 21.46
N LYS A 577 28.54 22.38 22.76
CA LYS A 577 27.86 21.43 23.65
C LYS A 577 27.46 22.13 24.95
N PHE A 578 26.37 21.70 25.57
CA PHE A 578 26.05 22.08 26.95
C PHE A 578 26.49 21.00 27.93
N ASP A 579 27.29 21.37 28.93
CA ASP A 579 27.71 20.53 30.05
C ASP A 579 26.78 20.76 31.24
N LYS A 580 25.92 19.78 31.54
CA LYS A 580 24.93 19.87 32.61
C LYS A 580 25.56 19.96 34.01
N PRO A 581 26.61 19.19 34.36
CA PRO A 581 27.21 19.28 35.68
C PRO A 581 27.79 20.67 36.01
N SER A 582 28.52 21.30 35.08
CA SER A 582 29.10 22.62 35.30
C SER A 582 28.17 23.78 34.90
N GLN A 583 27.06 23.49 34.21
CA GLN A 583 26.13 24.48 33.65
C GLN A 583 26.80 25.41 32.63
N GLU A 584 27.64 24.82 31.77
CA GLU A 584 28.47 25.55 30.80
C GLU A 584 28.14 25.22 29.35
N PHE A 585 28.12 26.25 28.51
CA PHE A 585 28.27 26.08 27.06
C PHE A 585 29.74 25.97 26.71
N ARG A 586 30.16 24.86 26.09
CA ARG A 586 31.54 24.56 25.72
C ARG A 586 31.71 24.53 24.21
N ILE A 587 32.75 25.18 23.70
CA ILE A 587 33.08 25.24 22.28
C ILE A 587 34.53 24.82 22.08
N ALA A 588 34.75 23.72 21.36
CA ALA A 588 36.07 23.27 20.91
C ALA A 588 35.93 22.21 19.80
N ARG A 589 37.06 21.69 19.32
CA ARG A 589 37.09 20.48 18.49
C ARG A 589 36.54 19.28 19.28
N LYS A 590 35.97 18.30 18.57
CA LYS A 590 35.27 17.16 19.19
C LYS A 590 36.20 16.36 20.12
N GLU A 591 37.45 16.18 19.73
CA GLU A 591 38.47 15.48 20.51
C GLU A 591 38.77 16.22 21.81
N LYS A 592 38.96 17.54 21.73
CA LYS A 592 39.21 18.43 22.88
C LYS A 592 38.02 18.50 23.84
N LEU A 593 36.78 18.42 23.35
CA LEU A 593 35.59 18.37 24.20
C LEU A 593 35.49 17.06 25.01
N ASN A 594 36.10 15.98 24.51
CA ASN A 594 36.15 14.69 25.21
C ASN A 594 37.36 14.60 26.15
N ASP A 595 38.47 15.26 25.80
CA ASP A 595 39.70 15.32 26.59
C ASP A 595 40.26 16.76 26.61
N LEU A 596 40.05 17.44 27.74
CA LEU A 596 40.44 18.84 27.95
C LEU A 596 41.96 19.03 28.10
N GLU A 597 42.76 17.95 28.13
CA GLU A 597 44.23 18.02 28.18
C GLU A 597 44.87 18.17 26.80
N LEU A 598 44.13 17.84 25.73
CA LEU A 598 44.61 18.02 24.35
C LEU A 598 44.85 19.50 24.03
N PRO A 599 45.79 19.87 23.15
CA PRO A 599 45.94 21.26 22.74
C PRO A 599 44.79 21.72 21.83
N GLY A 600 44.51 23.01 21.84
CA GLY A 600 43.58 23.68 20.93
C GLY A 600 42.62 24.60 21.66
N SER A 601 42.14 25.61 20.95
CA SER A 601 41.22 26.60 21.50
C SER A 601 39.98 25.95 22.11
N TYR A 602 39.71 26.30 23.37
CA TYR A 602 38.52 25.88 24.08
C TYR A 602 37.90 27.08 24.79
N ILE A 603 36.57 27.18 24.72
CA ILE A 603 35.81 28.22 25.40
C ILE A 603 34.73 27.53 26.23
N ALA A 604 34.58 27.98 27.47
CA ALA A 604 33.47 27.60 28.32
C ALA A 604 32.75 28.85 28.83
N PHE A 605 31.43 28.79 28.85
CA PHE A 605 30.60 29.87 29.35
C PHE A 605 29.61 29.37 30.37
N ASN A 606 29.78 29.80 31.61
CA ASN A 606 28.96 29.39 32.73
C ASN A 606 27.68 30.21 32.79
N THR A 607 26.53 29.56 32.69
CA THR A 607 25.22 30.24 32.65
C THR A 607 24.75 30.76 34.02
N ASN A 608 25.26 30.20 35.13
CA ASN A 608 24.89 30.60 36.49
C ASN A 608 25.72 31.79 36.98
N LYS A 609 27.04 31.73 36.77
CA LYS A 609 27.97 32.79 37.18
C LYS A 609 28.15 33.87 36.12
N CYS A 610 27.70 33.60 34.89
CA CYS A 610 27.95 34.43 33.70
C CYS A 610 29.45 34.62 33.38
N THR A 611 30.31 33.76 33.92
CA THR A 611 31.75 33.80 33.71
C THR A 611 32.10 33.13 32.39
N SER A 612 33.02 33.75 31.65
CA SER A 612 33.59 33.17 30.43
C SER A 612 35.02 32.73 30.69
N TYR A 613 35.34 31.52 30.27
CA TYR A 613 36.67 30.94 30.30
C TYR A 613 37.12 30.64 28.87
N GLY A 614 38.37 30.92 28.58
CA GLY A 614 39.01 30.54 27.33
C GLY A 614 40.39 29.97 27.60
N GLU A 615 40.79 28.97 26.84
CA GLU A 615 42.18 28.48 26.82
C GLU A 615 42.65 28.22 25.40
N GLY A 616 43.96 28.33 25.19
CA GLY A 616 44.63 28.07 23.93
C GLY A 616 45.72 29.09 23.62
N LYS A 617 46.13 29.12 22.34
CA LYS A 617 46.99 30.18 21.80
C LYS A 617 46.24 31.50 21.78
N MET A 618 46.90 32.57 22.21
CA MET A 618 46.32 33.91 22.26
C MET A 618 47.12 34.93 21.47
N GLU A 619 46.41 35.85 20.85
CA GLU A 619 46.97 37.00 20.16
C GLU A 619 46.59 38.28 20.90
N LEU A 620 47.53 38.87 21.65
CA LEU A 620 47.26 40.12 22.40
C LEU A 620 47.07 41.36 21.49
N GLY A 621 47.04 41.18 20.16
CA GLY A 621 46.70 42.22 19.19
C GLY A 621 47.70 43.38 19.09
N ALA A 622 48.90 43.22 19.67
CA ALA A 622 49.90 44.27 19.78
C ALA A 622 50.77 44.42 18.52
N LYS A 623 50.82 45.63 17.95
CA LYS A 623 51.67 46.01 16.82
C LYS A 623 52.97 46.63 17.31
N LEU A 624 53.93 45.79 17.73
CA LEU A 624 55.19 46.21 18.37
C LEU A 624 56.40 46.32 17.41
N GLY A 625 56.17 46.37 16.09
CA GLY A 625 57.24 46.49 15.09
C GLY A 625 58.18 45.28 15.06
N GLN A 626 59.42 45.46 15.52
CA GLN A 626 60.44 44.39 15.53
C GLN A 626 60.32 43.40 16.69
N VAL A 627 59.45 43.69 17.66
CA VAL A 627 59.16 42.78 18.77
C VAL A 627 58.00 41.87 18.38
N THR A 628 58.18 40.56 18.54
CA THR A 628 57.12 39.58 18.30
C THR A 628 56.75 38.87 19.59
N LEU A 629 55.46 38.72 19.86
CA LEU A 629 54.92 38.03 21.01
C LEU A 629 54.17 36.77 20.56
N LYS A 630 54.33 35.68 21.31
CA LYS A 630 53.50 34.48 21.23
C LYS A 630 53.01 34.13 22.63
N CYS A 631 51.72 33.97 22.77
CA CYS A 631 51.10 33.71 24.06
C CYS A 631 50.30 32.40 24.01
N ALA A 632 50.33 31.64 25.09
CA ALA A 632 49.38 30.56 25.32
C ALA A 632 49.03 30.50 26.80
N GLY A 633 47.79 30.12 27.09
CA GLY A 633 47.31 30.02 28.47
C GLY A 633 45.80 30.09 28.53
N ASN A 634 45.30 30.69 29.61
CA ASN A 634 43.87 30.83 29.83
C ASN A 634 43.48 32.27 30.16
N ILE A 635 42.24 32.61 29.84
CA ILE A 635 41.64 33.92 30.04
C ILE A 635 40.29 33.71 30.72
N ILE A 636 40.04 34.50 31.76
CA ILE A 636 38.81 34.46 32.55
C ILE A 636 38.23 35.86 32.55
N HIS A 637 36.94 35.96 32.22
CA HIS A 637 36.17 37.18 32.41
C HIS A 637 35.11 36.95 33.48
N GLU A 638 35.19 37.77 34.53
CA GLU A 638 34.24 37.79 35.63
C GLU A 638 33.34 39.04 35.55
N PRO A 639 32.08 38.90 35.13
CA PRO A 639 31.22 40.05 34.83
C PRO A 639 30.83 40.87 36.07
N LYS A 640 30.84 40.27 37.27
CA LYS A 640 30.50 40.99 38.52
C LYS A 640 31.53 42.07 38.87
N GLU A 641 32.79 41.79 38.58
CA GLU A 641 33.91 42.69 38.83
C GLU A 641 34.30 43.47 37.57
N ASP A 642 33.71 43.11 36.42
CA ASP A 642 34.11 43.56 35.08
C ASP A 642 35.64 43.48 34.90
N ASN A 643 36.15 42.31 35.31
CA ASN A 643 37.56 42.00 35.45
C ASN A 643 37.93 40.89 34.46
N VAL A 644 39.04 41.11 33.75
CA VAL A 644 39.64 40.12 32.84
C VAL A 644 41.03 39.77 33.36
N VAL A 645 41.23 38.48 33.62
CA VAL A 645 42.50 37.92 34.08
C VAL A 645 43.02 36.94 33.03
N LEU A 646 44.26 37.12 32.62
CA LEU A 646 44.97 36.24 31.72
C LEU A 646 46.08 35.55 32.51
N ASP A 647 46.11 34.22 32.54
CA ASP A 647 47.23 33.41 33.06
C ASP A 647 47.96 32.83 31.85
N ILE A 648 49.07 33.47 31.47
CA ILE A 648 49.75 33.19 30.20
C ILE A 648 51.23 32.87 30.35
N MET A 649 51.70 32.03 29.43
CA MET A 649 53.10 31.97 29.02
C MET A 649 53.33 32.99 27.90
N LEU A 650 54.30 33.88 28.08
CA LEU A 650 54.67 34.89 27.10
C LEU A 650 56.05 34.60 26.53
N ALA A 651 56.09 34.22 25.26
CA ALA A 651 57.29 34.06 24.47
C ALA A 651 57.53 35.32 23.63
N MET A 652 58.61 36.04 23.91
CA MET A 652 58.95 37.29 23.23
C MET A 652 60.29 37.19 22.49
N ASN A 653 60.34 37.79 21.32
CA ASN A 653 61.55 37.95 20.54
C ASN A 653 61.77 39.43 20.25
N PHE A 654 62.91 39.96 20.67
CA PHE A 654 63.30 41.36 20.47
C PHE A 654 64.80 41.45 20.21
N LYS A 655 65.22 42.56 19.59
CA LYS A 655 66.63 42.83 19.27
C LYS A 655 67.20 43.81 20.27
N MET A 656 68.44 43.56 20.68
CA MET A 656 69.24 44.42 21.54
C MET A 656 70.71 44.28 21.16
N ASP A 657 71.55 45.22 21.56
CA ASP A 657 73.00 45.13 21.40
C ASP A 657 73.57 43.85 22.06
N ALA A 658 74.56 43.24 21.41
CA ALA A 658 75.15 41.98 21.87
C ALA A 658 75.86 42.11 23.23
N GLY A 659 76.47 43.26 23.51
CA GLY A 659 77.11 43.56 24.80
C GLY A 659 76.08 43.66 25.92
N MET A 660 74.92 44.27 25.64
CA MET A 660 73.80 44.32 26.59
C MET A 660 73.20 42.93 26.86
N PHE A 661 73.03 42.10 25.83
CA PHE A 661 72.57 40.72 26.03
C PHE A 661 73.51 39.93 26.95
N LYS A 662 74.82 40.07 26.72
CA LYS A 662 75.84 39.41 27.56
C LYS A 662 75.79 39.91 29.00
N PHE A 663 75.65 41.22 29.20
CA PHE A 663 75.53 41.82 30.53
C PHE A 663 74.29 41.32 31.28
N MET A 664 73.13 41.30 30.63
CA MET A 664 71.90 40.74 31.22
C MET A 664 72.05 39.27 31.58
N ASP A 665 72.61 38.46 30.67
CA ASP A 665 72.80 37.02 30.88
C ASP A 665 73.72 36.72 32.08
N GLU A 666 74.83 37.46 32.23
CA GLU A 666 75.72 37.34 33.38
C GLU A 666 75.02 37.68 34.70
N LYS A 667 74.22 38.75 34.72
CA LYS A 667 73.45 39.16 35.91
C LYS A 667 72.35 38.16 36.28
N ILE A 668 71.56 37.69 35.32
CA ILE A 668 70.52 36.66 35.54
C ILE A 668 71.12 35.35 36.09
N LYS A 669 72.32 34.97 35.61
CA LYS A 669 73.01 33.76 36.10
C LYS A 669 73.51 33.91 37.53
N GLN A 670 74.03 35.08 37.90
CA GLN A 670 74.54 35.38 39.25
C GLN A 670 73.43 35.57 40.29
N ALA A 671 72.22 35.92 39.86
CA ALA A 671 71.07 36.15 40.73
C ALA A 671 70.71 34.91 41.58
N ASN A 672 70.47 35.11 42.86
CA ASN A 672 70.07 34.04 43.79
C ASN A 672 68.53 33.98 43.89
N TYR A 673 67.92 33.41 42.87
CA TYR A 673 66.47 33.23 42.78
C TYR A 673 66.05 31.79 43.07
N ASP A 674 64.84 31.63 43.58
CA ASP A 674 64.19 30.33 43.71
C ASP A 674 63.98 29.70 42.32
N GLU A 675 64.10 28.37 42.24
CA GLU A 675 63.89 27.65 40.99
C GLU A 675 62.40 27.66 40.61
N SER A 676 62.10 27.96 39.34
CA SER A 676 60.75 27.72 38.81
C SER A 676 60.59 26.24 38.50
N SER A 677 59.37 25.68 38.57
CA SER A 677 59.15 24.27 38.23
C SER A 677 58.40 24.07 36.93
N LEU A 678 58.92 23.18 36.09
CA LEU A 678 58.24 22.68 34.89
C LEU A 678 57.25 21.56 35.18
N GLN A 679 57.16 21.08 36.43
CA GLN A 679 56.18 20.08 36.85
C GLN A 679 54.80 20.69 37.15
N ASN A 680 54.66 22.02 37.11
CA ASN A 680 53.38 22.68 37.27
C ASN A 680 52.46 22.37 36.08
N ASP A 681 51.31 21.74 36.35
CA ASP A 681 50.34 21.34 35.32
C ASP A 681 49.90 22.49 34.40
N LYS A 682 49.75 23.71 34.93
CA LYS A 682 49.40 24.90 34.12
C LYS A 682 50.51 25.24 33.13
N VAL A 683 51.76 25.24 33.58
CA VAL A 683 52.93 25.52 32.73
C VAL A 683 53.07 24.43 31.68
N ARG A 684 52.86 23.17 32.05
CA ARG A 684 52.87 22.04 31.11
C ARG A 684 51.78 22.23 30.05
N LYS A 685 50.56 22.58 30.43
CA LYS A 685 49.46 22.85 29.50
C LYS A 685 49.75 24.01 28.55
N GLN A 686 50.33 25.10 29.04
CA GLN A 686 50.79 26.23 28.23
C GLN A 686 51.89 25.83 27.22
N ILE A 687 52.83 24.97 27.63
CA ILE A 687 53.84 24.39 26.74
C ILE A 687 53.18 23.50 25.67
N VAL A 688 52.24 22.62 26.07
CA VAL A 688 51.49 21.76 25.13
C VAL A 688 50.75 22.60 24.09
N GLU A 689 50.16 23.73 24.48
CA GLU A 689 49.50 24.66 23.56
C GLU A 689 50.48 25.34 22.61
N LEU A 690 51.65 25.80 23.07
CA LEU A 690 52.64 26.42 22.17
C LEU A 690 53.27 25.43 21.21
N LEU A 691 53.50 24.20 21.67
CA LEU A 691 53.95 23.07 20.87
C LEU A 691 52.75 22.36 20.23
N ASP A 692 52.99 21.26 19.53
CA ASP A 692 51.95 20.29 19.19
C ASP A 692 52.05 19.11 20.16
N SER A 693 50.98 18.32 20.35
CA SER A 693 50.93 17.28 21.38
C SER A 693 52.12 16.32 21.31
N LEU A 694 52.52 15.93 20.09
CA LEU A 694 53.61 14.99 19.85
C LEU A 694 54.99 15.57 20.22
N LYS A 695 55.25 16.85 19.90
CA LYS A 695 56.49 17.51 20.32
C LYS A 695 56.50 17.75 21.82
N ALA A 696 55.37 18.11 22.41
CA ALA A 696 55.26 18.34 23.84
C ALA A 696 55.50 17.04 24.63
N GLU A 697 54.89 15.94 24.21
CA GLU A 697 55.11 14.62 24.83
C GLU A 697 56.59 14.21 24.75
N LYS A 698 57.22 14.32 23.57
CA LYS A 698 58.66 14.06 23.39
C LYS A 698 59.53 14.98 24.25
N LEU A 699 59.14 16.25 24.40
CA LEU A 699 59.84 17.21 25.24
C LEU A 699 59.81 16.74 26.69
N PHE A 700 58.61 16.50 27.23
CA PHE A 700 58.42 16.09 28.62
C PHE A 700 59.05 14.73 28.92
N SER A 701 58.96 13.75 28.01
CA SER A 701 59.57 12.43 28.20
C SER A 701 61.10 12.48 28.19
N SER A 702 61.69 13.55 27.65
CA SER A 702 63.14 13.76 27.57
C SER A 702 63.72 14.61 28.70
N LEU A 703 62.88 15.11 29.61
CA LEU A 703 63.31 15.92 30.75
C LEU A 703 64.15 15.09 31.73
N THR A 704 65.18 15.71 32.29
CA THR A 704 65.92 15.18 33.44
C THR A 704 65.78 16.18 34.58
N GLY A 705 64.90 15.92 35.55
CA GLY A 705 64.38 16.95 36.44
C GLY A 705 63.61 18.00 35.65
N ASP A 706 63.92 19.28 35.86
CA ASP A 706 63.33 20.39 35.09
C ASP A 706 64.25 20.91 33.97
N LYS A 707 65.23 20.12 33.49
CA LYS A 707 66.15 20.52 32.41
C LYS A 707 65.77 19.92 31.05
N PHE A 708 65.72 20.77 30.02
CA PHE A 708 65.51 20.35 28.63
C PHE A 708 66.78 19.69 28.06
N LYS A 709 66.65 18.47 27.53
CA LYS A 709 67.73 17.82 26.78
C LYS A 709 68.03 18.51 25.46
N ARG A 710 67.00 19.03 24.79
CA ARG A 710 67.09 19.84 23.57
C ARG A 710 65.98 20.89 23.58
N LEU A 711 66.34 22.16 23.38
CA LEU A 711 65.37 23.25 23.36
C LEU A 711 64.54 23.23 22.05
N PRO A 712 63.19 23.19 22.12
CA PRO A 712 62.32 23.30 20.95
C PRO A 712 62.45 24.66 20.25
N ALA A 713 62.24 24.70 18.93
CA ALA A 713 62.34 25.93 18.14
C ALA A 713 61.26 26.97 18.51
N GLU A 714 60.09 26.50 18.95
CA GLU A 714 58.96 27.31 19.41
C GLU A 714 59.29 28.06 20.70
N LEU A 715 60.14 27.48 21.56
CA LEU A 715 60.60 28.05 22.82
C LEU A 715 61.95 28.79 22.68
N ASN A 716 62.72 28.55 21.61
CA ASN A 716 63.95 29.29 21.32
C ASN A 716 63.63 30.76 20.97
N LYS A 717 63.65 31.61 21.99
CA LYS A 717 63.24 33.02 21.96
C LYS A 717 64.20 33.86 22.79
N THR A 718 64.14 35.18 22.60
CA THR A 718 64.90 36.13 23.43
C THR A 718 64.51 36.01 24.90
N MET A 719 63.22 35.87 25.21
CA MET A 719 62.75 35.66 26.58
C MET A 719 61.43 34.86 26.58
N VAL A 720 61.30 33.92 27.51
CA VAL A 720 60.04 33.20 27.77
C VAL A 720 59.71 33.30 29.26
N LEU A 721 58.59 33.92 29.56
CA LEU A 721 58.06 34.10 30.91
C LEU A 721 56.83 33.21 31.11
N THR A 722 56.68 32.66 32.31
CA THR A 722 55.58 31.77 32.70
C THR A 722 54.91 32.30 33.97
N GLY A 723 53.62 31.97 34.16
CA GLY A 723 52.86 32.40 35.33
C GLY A 723 52.47 33.88 35.34
N LEU A 724 52.41 34.53 34.17
CA LEU A 724 52.00 35.93 34.07
C LEU A 724 50.48 36.04 34.22
N ASN A 725 50.03 36.47 35.40
CA ASN A 725 48.62 36.72 35.73
C ASN A 725 48.20 38.16 35.35
N MET A 726 48.23 38.48 34.06
CA MET A 726 47.95 39.83 33.56
C MET A 726 46.50 40.24 33.78
N LYS A 727 46.28 41.50 34.15
CA LYS A 727 44.94 42.09 34.36
C LYS A 727 44.79 43.34 33.51
N TRP A 728 43.57 43.59 33.05
CA TRP A 728 43.24 44.84 32.37
C TRP A 728 43.03 45.96 33.38
N ASP A 729 43.84 47.01 33.30
CA ASP A 729 43.68 48.21 34.11
C ASP A 729 42.97 49.31 33.32
N LYS A 730 41.75 49.66 33.76
CA LYS A 730 40.91 50.66 33.10
C LYS A 730 41.47 52.08 33.20
N SER A 731 42.21 52.39 34.26
CA SER A 731 42.77 53.72 34.50
C SER A 731 43.97 53.99 33.59
N GLN A 732 44.84 52.98 33.41
CA GLN A 732 46.02 53.05 32.55
C GLN A 732 45.73 52.65 31.10
N ARG A 733 44.57 52.01 30.85
CA ARG A 733 44.16 51.46 29.55
C ARG A 733 45.21 50.49 28.99
N SER A 734 45.74 49.64 29.87
CA SER A 734 46.81 48.69 29.55
C SER A 734 46.61 47.34 30.25
N LEU A 735 47.20 46.30 29.68
CA LEU A 735 47.32 44.99 30.32
C LEU A 735 48.56 45.00 31.20
N LEU A 736 48.39 44.76 32.50
CA LEU A 736 49.43 44.88 33.50
C LEU A 736 49.64 43.58 34.25
N TYR A 737 50.90 43.29 34.57
CA TYR A 737 51.28 42.32 35.59
C TYR A 737 52.41 42.89 36.44
N SER A 738 52.38 42.60 37.73
CA SER A 738 53.41 42.97 38.71
C SER A 738 53.51 41.86 39.75
N GLY A 739 54.64 41.16 39.80
CA GLY A 739 54.91 40.08 40.74
C GLY A 739 55.96 39.10 40.21
N GLU A 740 56.10 37.97 40.89
CA GLU A 740 57.06 36.93 40.52
C GLU A 740 56.60 36.14 39.27
N ALA A 741 57.46 35.99 38.27
CA ALA A 741 57.21 35.18 37.08
C ALA A 741 58.35 34.19 36.86
N GLY A 742 58.06 33.03 36.29
CA GLY A 742 59.09 32.06 35.94
C GLY A 742 59.80 32.48 34.65
N LEU A 743 61.07 32.90 34.74
CA LEU A 743 61.96 33.11 33.60
C LEU A 743 62.46 31.76 33.11
N LEU A 744 61.75 31.20 32.13
CA LEU A 744 62.04 29.88 31.59
C LEU A 744 63.27 29.91 30.68
N ILE A 745 63.30 30.86 29.74
CA ILE A 745 64.36 30.98 28.72
C ILE A 745 64.78 32.44 28.60
N PHE A 746 66.08 32.67 28.46
CA PHE A 746 66.68 33.93 28.04
C PHE A 746 67.74 33.68 26.98
N ASN A 747 67.68 34.41 25.86
CA ASN A 747 68.59 34.32 24.73
C ASN A 747 68.88 32.88 24.24
N GLY A 748 67.84 32.05 24.13
CA GLY A 748 67.95 30.66 23.70
C GLY A 748 68.56 29.69 24.73
N VAL A 749 68.81 30.14 25.96
CA VAL A 749 69.31 29.32 27.07
C VAL A 749 68.22 29.16 28.12
N GLN A 750 68.06 27.95 28.63
CA GLN A 750 67.14 27.68 29.74
C GLN A 750 67.69 28.24 31.05
N ILE A 751 66.88 29.03 31.76
CA ILE A 751 67.24 29.67 33.04
C ILE A 751 66.52 28.99 34.21
N ASN A 752 65.19 28.89 34.13
CA ASN A 752 64.32 28.22 35.11
C ASN A 752 64.38 28.83 36.53
N LYS A 753 64.24 30.15 36.63
CA LYS A 753 64.25 30.91 37.90
C LYS A 753 62.98 31.76 38.04
N LEU A 754 62.49 31.94 39.27
CA LEU A 754 61.45 32.93 39.60
C LEU A 754 62.09 34.32 39.68
N VAL A 755 61.52 35.30 39.00
CA VAL A 755 62.06 36.67 38.93
C VAL A 755 60.94 37.69 39.12
N ASP A 756 61.25 38.81 39.77
CA ASP A 756 60.31 39.91 39.92
C ASP A 756 60.16 40.68 38.61
N VAL A 757 58.94 40.68 38.07
CA VAL A 757 58.61 41.29 36.77
C VAL A 757 57.46 42.26 36.92
N LYS A 758 57.60 43.43 36.29
CA LYS A 758 56.45 44.26 35.91
C LYS A 758 56.39 44.35 34.40
N ILE A 759 55.24 44.02 33.83
CA ILE A 759 55.03 44.08 32.40
C ILE A 759 53.74 44.84 32.12
N GLU A 760 53.85 45.83 31.24
CA GLU A 760 52.73 46.63 30.75
C GLU A 760 52.64 46.50 29.23
N LEU A 761 51.48 46.13 28.73
CA LEU A 761 51.14 46.22 27.30
C LEU A 761 50.11 47.32 27.09
N ASN A 762 50.58 48.42 26.48
CA ASN A 762 49.79 49.63 26.25
C ASN A 762 49.48 49.78 24.75
N ARG A 763 48.19 49.94 24.42
CA ARG A 763 47.75 50.08 23.03
C ARG A 763 47.44 51.54 22.71
N LYS A 764 48.21 52.13 21.79
CA LYS A 764 48.10 53.56 21.43
C LYS A 764 47.88 53.73 19.94
N THR A 765 47.24 54.84 19.56
CA THR A 765 46.90 55.17 18.17
C THR A 765 48.13 55.31 17.26
N GLY A 766 49.30 55.62 17.82
CA GLY A 766 50.57 55.78 17.10
C GLY A 766 51.50 54.55 17.09
N GLY A 767 51.07 53.43 17.66
CA GLY A 767 51.88 52.21 17.83
C GLY A 767 51.77 51.65 19.24
N ASP A 768 51.72 50.33 19.35
CA ASP A 768 51.59 49.66 20.65
C ASP A 768 52.97 49.61 21.34
N ILE A 769 52.97 49.66 22.67
CA ILE A 769 54.19 49.67 23.48
C ILE A 769 54.09 48.52 24.48
N ILE A 770 55.18 47.76 24.58
CA ILE A 770 55.42 46.83 25.68
C ILE A 770 56.52 47.41 26.56
N THR A 771 56.27 47.49 27.85
CA THR A 771 57.25 47.92 28.86
C THR A 771 57.50 46.75 29.78
N LEU A 772 58.78 46.42 29.97
CA LEU A 772 59.21 45.28 30.77
C LEU A 772 60.23 45.76 31.79
N TYR A 773 59.85 45.73 33.06
CA TYR A 773 60.75 45.87 34.19
C TYR A 773 61.09 44.47 34.71
N LEU A 774 62.38 44.15 34.76
CA LEU A 774 62.92 42.92 35.30
C LEU A 774 63.88 43.28 36.43
N GLU A 775 63.50 43.01 37.67
CA GLU A 775 64.37 43.15 38.82
C GLU A 775 65.24 41.90 38.95
N ILE A 776 66.53 42.05 39.23
CA ILE A 776 67.47 40.94 39.45
C ILE A 776 67.88 40.88 40.93
N ASP A 777 68.10 42.05 41.53
CA ASP A 777 68.33 42.29 42.95
C ASP A 777 68.08 43.78 43.25
N GLU A 778 68.14 44.19 44.52
CA GLU A 778 67.91 45.59 44.96
C GLU A 778 68.78 46.63 44.24
N SER A 779 69.94 46.21 43.68
CA SER A 779 70.92 47.07 43.02
C SER A 779 70.96 46.92 41.50
N THR A 780 70.27 45.92 40.95
CA THR A 780 70.34 45.53 39.54
C THR A 780 68.94 45.28 38.98
N TRP A 781 68.49 46.14 38.06
CA TRP A 781 67.22 46.00 37.34
C TRP A 781 67.38 46.41 35.87
N PHE A 782 66.48 45.90 35.03
CA PHE A 782 66.37 46.24 33.61
C PHE A 782 64.99 46.80 33.33
N TYR A 783 64.90 47.86 32.51
CA TYR A 783 63.66 48.55 32.17
C TYR A 783 63.62 48.91 30.69
#